data_AF-A0A3M1ZEC7-F1
#
_entry.id   AF-A0A3M1ZEC7-F1
#
_cell.length_a   1.000
_cell.length_b   1.000
_cell.length_c   1.000
_cell.angle_alpha   90.00
_cell.angle_beta   90.00
_cell.angle_gamma   90.00
#
_symmetry.space_group_name_H-M   'P 1'
#
loop_
_entity.id
_entity.type
_entity.pdbx_description
1 polymer ?
#
loop_
_entity_poly.entity_id
_entity_poly.type
_entity_poly.pdbx_seq_one_letter_code
_entity_poly.pdbx_strand_id
1 'polypeptide(L)'
;MAELSERQKGWLRERFGDRVTFDPTERVLYGHDIAEIPGLVKPLVGDTRPRAVVQPADEAEVADLVRWAVAEGLPLTPRGKATSGYGGAVPVGQGIVVDFFRMRRVVEVDAQEQIVTVEPGITWERLDRALGAHGLTLRLYPTSYPSSTVGGWLAQGGVGIGSYAYGPFPENVVAARVVTPDGRVREFAGDDLELVADAEGITGLITRVTLRVRRAEPLAVAAAAFDDADGLQRFLETLAGTDLPVWSVTFINPRMAELKARAPRAEHEPAPPALPRAFVVTLAFPEHGADDTRNGLGRLAAAAGGRLLPHEVARHEWDHRFEVMVVKRLGPSLVPSEVVVPLDRLAAFLGDVEAKVGQPIVKEGLVVRRGRDGRPEVVILGFIPADRREFSYHFVFGLSLTVLRAAEALGGRAYATGLFFADRAREVLGPARLERLRAFKREVDPRGLLNPRKVLDNGILGTALGLAGRLEPVARKMGNAVHLDLGERPSGGEIKGIPADVAWYAYACSQCGYCVDECDQFYGRGWESQSPRGKWYWLREYLEGRARWDQRMVDTVLSCTTCEMCEHRCPEHLPVERSWMKLRGKLIHDQGRMTFPPFEMMAAALSGQGNIWAGYRRSRSDWFPADLREAHGPGRKAKAVYFAGCTASYVERDIGIASVRLLH
;
A
#
# COMPACT_ATOMS: atom_id res chain seq x y z
N MET A 1 9.67 -11.11 -27.14
CA MET A 1 8.40 -10.71 -26.48
C MET A 1 7.50 -10.13 -27.55
N ALA A 2 6.22 -10.51 -27.59
CA ALA A 2 5.29 -9.92 -28.55
C ALA A 2 4.87 -8.53 -28.07
N GLU A 3 5.50 -7.49 -28.62
CA GLU A 3 5.08 -6.11 -28.43
C GLU A 3 3.71 -5.87 -29.10
N LEU A 4 3.00 -4.80 -28.71
CA LEU A 4 1.81 -4.38 -29.44
C LEU A 4 2.18 -3.94 -30.85
N SER A 5 1.33 -4.25 -31.82
CA SER A 5 1.46 -3.74 -33.18
C SER A 5 1.32 -2.21 -33.20
N GLU A 6 1.88 -1.54 -34.22
CA GLU A 6 1.71 -0.08 -34.35
C GLU A 6 0.23 0.33 -34.52
N ARG A 7 -0.60 -0.52 -35.13
CA ARG A 7 -2.07 -0.33 -35.16
C ARG A 7 -2.67 -0.29 -33.75
N GLN A 8 -2.28 -1.24 -32.89
CA GLN A 8 -2.76 -1.31 -31.51
C GLN A 8 -2.26 -0.14 -30.68
N LYS A 9 -0.98 0.25 -30.82
CA LYS A 9 -0.44 1.44 -30.15
C LYS A 9 -1.11 2.73 -30.64
N GLY A 10 -1.41 2.81 -31.94
CA GLY A 10 -2.13 3.93 -32.56
C GLY A 10 -3.50 4.14 -31.93
N TRP A 11 -4.32 3.08 -31.86
CA TRP A 11 -5.64 3.13 -31.21
C TRP A 11 -5.57 3.57 -29.76
N LEU A 12 -4.63 3.01 -28.99
CA LEU A 12 -4.45 3.38 -27.59
C LEU A 12 -4.02 4.85 -27.42
N ARG A 13 -3.11 5.37 -28.26
CA ARG A 13 -2.71 6.78 -28.22
C ARG A 13 -3.85 7.71 -28.61
N GLU A 14 -4.62 7.36 -29.62
CA GLU A 14 -5.79 8.12 -30.05
C GLU A 14 -6.83 8.21 -28.92
N ARG A 15 -7.08 7.10 -28.22
CA ARG A 15 -8.09 7.05 -27.16
C ARG A 15 -7.67 7.68 -25.84
N PHE A 16 -6.40 7.53 -25.46
CA PHE A 16 -5.90 7.88 -24.12
C PHE A 16 -4.85 9.00 -24.09
N GLY A 17 -4.30 9.41 -25.22
CA GLY A 17 -3.30 10.47 -25.30
C GLY A 17 -2.06 10.20 -24.45
N ASP A 18 -1.77 11.10 -23.50
CA ASP A 18 -0.67 11.00 -22.54
C ASP A 18 -0.95 10.03 -21.37
N ARG A 19 -2.14 9.43 -21.31
CA ARG A 19 -2.58 8.48 -20.28
C ARG A 19 -2.36 7.02 -20.68
N VAL A 20 -1.52 6.78 -21.68
CA VAL A 20 -1.01 5.47 -22.04
C VAL A 20 0.50 5.50 -22.16
N THR A 21 1.16 4.44 -21.70
CA THR A 21 2.61 4.28 -21.83
C THR A 21 2.97 2.90 -22.35
N PHE A 22 3.97 2.90 -23.24
CA PHE A 22 4.64 1.70 -23.78
C PHE A 22 6.10 1.62 -23.31
N ASP A 23 6.52 2.59 -22.50
CA ASP A 23 7.90 2.74 -22.07
C ASP A 23 8.31 1.55 -21.20
N PRO A 24 9.41 0.84 -21.50
CA PRO A 24 9.83 -0.32 -20.74
C PRO A 24 10.14 -0.01 -19.26
N THR A 25 10.71 1.18 -18.98
CA THR A 25 11.04 1.63 -17.62
C THR A 25 9.79 1.89 -16.80
N GLU A 26 8.74 2.42 -17.40
CA GLU A 26 7.46 2.59 -16.72
C GLU A 26 6.74 1.24 -16.55
N ARG A 27 6.63 0.44 -17.62
CA ARG A 27 5.85 -0.81 -17.62
C ARG A 27 6.32 -1.82 -16.55
N VAL A 28 7.62 -1.91 -16.28
CA VAL A 28 8.14 -2.84 -15.27
C VAL A 28 7.62 -2.55 -13.86
N LEU A 29 7.30 -1.29 -13.55
CA LEU A 29 6.77 -0.86 -12.25
C LEU A 29 5.30 -1.26 -12.04
N TYR A 30 4.63 -1.71 -13.10
CA TYR A 30 3.26 -2.23 -13.05
C TYR A 30 3.21 -3.76 -13.09
N GLY A 31 4.37 -4.43 -13.11
CA GLY A 31 4.49 -5.88 -13.18
C GLY A 31 4.56 -6.61 -11.84
N HIS A 32 4.28 -5.92 -10.74
CA HIS A 32 4.40 -6.45 -9.38
C HIS A 32 3.29 -5.92 -8.46
N ASP A 33 3.12 -6.57 -7.32
CA ASP A 33 2.40 -6.05 -6.16
C ASP A 33 3.35 -6.00 -4.95
N ILE A 34 2.81 -5.94 -3.72
CA ILE A 34 3.62 -5.84 -2.51
C ILE A 34 4.37 -7.14 -2.16
N ALA A 35 3.93 -8.28 -2.70
CA ALA A 35 4.51 -9.57 -2.36
C ALA A 35 5.79 -9.86 -3.15
N GLU A 36 6.75 -10.45 -2.44
CA GLU A 36 7.95 -10.97 -3.05
C GLU A 36 7.69 -12.37 -3.62
N ILE A 37 7.61 -12.48 -4.94
CA ILE A 37 7.59 -13.78 -5.62
C ILE A 37 9.01 -14.39 -5.50
N PRO A 38 9.15 -15.55 -4.84
CA PRO A 38 10.45 -16.20 -4.72
C PRO A 38 11.07 -16.49 -6.09
N GLY A 39 12.38 -16.29 -6.22
CA GLY A 39 13.13 -16.53 -7.46
C GLY A 39 12.89 -17.91 -8.08
N LEU A 40 12.75 -18.97 -7.27
CA LEU A 40 12.45 -20.33 -7.73
C LEU A 40 11.03 -20.48 -8.31
N VAL A 41 10.09 -19.62 -7.90
CA VAL A 41 8.68 -19.65 -8.33
C VAL A 41 8.44 -18.71 -9.52
N LYS A 42 9.23 -17.64 -9.64
CA LYS A 42 9.10 -16.60 -10.68
C LYS A 42 9.02 -17.17 -12.12
N PRO A 43 9.80 -18.19 -12.52
CA PRO A 43 9.66 -18.79 -13.85
C PRO A 43 8.29 -19.41 -14.12
N LEU A 44 7.59 -19.91 -13.09
CA LEU A 44 6.25 -20.51 -13.22
C LEU A 44 5.16 -19.44 -13.45
N VAL A 45 5.37 -18.23 -12.92
CA VAL A 45 4.48 -17.07 -13.14
C VAL A 45 4.67 -16.52 -14.56
N GLY A 46 5.91 -16.56 -15.06
CA GLY A 46 6.29 -16.02 -16.36
C GLY A 46 6.68 -14.55 -16.31
N ASP A 47 6.78 -13.91 -17.47
CA ASP A 47 7.07 -12.48 -17.55
C ASP A 47 5.83 -11.66 -17.21
N THR A 48 5.92 -10.90 -16.12
CA THR A 48 4.85 -10.06 -15.58
C THR A 48 4.93 -8.62 -16.08
N ARG A 49 5.79 -8.30 -17.06
CA ARG A 49 5.79 -6.96 -17.65
C ARG A 49 4.59 -6.82 -18.60
N PRO A 50 3.69 -5.84 -18.38
CA PRO A 50 2.59 -5.60 -19.31
C PRO A 50 3.12 -5.06 -20.65
N ARG A 51 2.31 -5.14 -21.71
CA ARG A 51 2.64 -4.53 -23.01
C ARG A 51 2.33 -3.04 -23.06
N ALA A 52 1.36 -2.59 -22.28
CA ALA A 52 1.04 -1.19 -22.06
C ALA A 52 0.39 -1.00 -20.69
N VAL A 53 0.47 0.21 -20.17
CA VAL A 53 -0.32 0.67 -19.02
C VAL A 53 -1.22 1.79 -19.50
N VAL A 54 -2.51 1.70 -19.17
CA VAL A 54 -3.54 2.67 -19.55
C VAL A 54 -4.21 3.20 -18.30
N GLN A 55 -4.44 4.52 -18.24
CA GLN A 55 -5.15 5.20 -17.15
C GLN A 55 -6.47 5.82 -17.63
N PRO A 56 -7.58 5.06 -17.63
CA PRO A 56 -8.90 5.59 -17.95
C PRO A 56 -9.32 6.72 -16.99
N ALA A 57 -10.08 7.69 -17.49
CA ALA A 57 -10.59 8.82 -16.71
C ALA A 57 -12.07 8.63 -16.32
N ASP A 58 -12.81 7.73 -16.99
CA ASP A 58 -14.22 7.48 -16.74
C ASP A 58 -14.66 6.05 -17.14
N GLU A 59 -15.91 5.73 -16.84
CA GLU A 59 -16.53 4.43 -17.12
C GLU A 59 -16.66 4.12 -18.63
N ALA A 60 -16.85 5.15 -19.47
CA ALA A 60 -17.00 4.97 -20.91
C ALA A 60 -15.66 4.54 -21.55
N GLU A 61 -14.56 5.13 -21.08
CA GLU A 61 -13.20 4.75 -21.46
C GLU A 61 -12.85 3.32 -21.07
N VAL A 62 -13.26 2.88 -19.88
CA VAL A 62 -13.09 1.50 -19.46
C VAL A 62 -13.88 0.56 -20.38
N ALA A 63 -15.12 0.91 -20.72
CA ALA A 63 -15.95 0.13 -21.63
C ALA A 63 -15.36 0.04 -23.06
N ASP A 64 -14.84 1.15 -23.59
CA ASP A 64 -14.14 1.17 -24.88
C ASP A 64 -12.90 0.27 -24.87
N LEU A 65 -12.08 0.35 -23.81
CA LEU A 65 -10.88 -0.45 -23.66
C LEU A 65 -11.20 -1.94 -23.59
N VAL A 66 -12.23 -2.32 -22.82
CA VAL A 66 -12.66 -3.72 -22.70
C VAL A 66 -13.11 -4.26 -24.05
N ARG A 67 -14.00 -3.55 -24.77
CA ARG A 67 -14.46 -3.97 -26.10
C ARG A 67 -13.30 -4.17 -27.06
N TRP A 68 -12.40 -3.19 -27.13
CA TRP A 68 -11.24 -3.25 -28.01
C TRP A 68 -10.28 -4.39 -27.63
N ALA A 69 -9.93 -4.54 -26.36
CA ALA A 69 -8.99 -5.57 -25.92
C ALA A 69 -9.54 -6.98 -26.15
N VAL A 70 -10.84 -7.18 -25.92
CA VAL A 70 -11.52 -8.45 -26.20
C VAL A 70 -11.49 -8.77 -27.69
N ALA A 71 -11.82 -7.80 -28.55
CA ALA A 71 -11.71 -7.94 -30.00
C ALA A 71 -10.28 -8.27 -30.46
N GLU A 72 -9.27 -7.68 -29.83
CA GLU A 72 -7.85 -7.80 -30.20
C GLU A 72 -7.13 -9.04 -29.62
N GLY A 73 -7.75 -9.83 -28.76
CA GLY A 73 -7.02 -10.95 -28.15
C GLY A 73 -6.22 -10.62 -26.90
N LEU A 74 -6.39 -9.42 -26.33
CA LEU A 74 -5.47 -8.89 -25.33
C LEU A 74 -6.03 -9.04 -23.90
N PRO A 75 -5.29 -9.69 -22.98
CA PRO A 75 -5.70 -9.75 -21.59
C PRO A 75 -5.67 -8.38 -20.92
N LEU A 76 -6.58 -8.15 -19.97
CA LEU A 76 -6.64 -6.95 -19.15
C LEU A 76 -6.42 -7.31 -17.68
N THR A 77 -5.56 -6.57 -16.98
CA THR A 77 -5.34 -6.69 -15.54
C THR A 77 -5.69 -5.37 -14.85
N PRO A 78 -6.74 -5.33 -14.00
CA PRO A 78 -7.02 -4.14 -13.21
C PRO A 78 -5.95 -3.90 -12.17
N ARG A 79 -5.64 -2.63 -11.93
CA ARG A 79 -4.72 -2.20 -10.88
C ARG A 79 -5.27 -0.95 -10.20
N GLY A 80 -5.48 -1.06 -8.89
CA GLY A 80 -5.58 0.11 -8.01
C GLY A 80 -4.16 0.56 -7.65
N LYS A 81 -3.80 0.47 -6.36
CA LYS A 81 -2.46 0.83 -5.87
C LYS A 81 -1.54 -0.37 -5.63
N ALA A 82 -1.99 -1.59 -5.96
CA ALA A 82 -1.22 -2.84 -5.86
C ALA A 82 -0.64 -3.13 -4.46
N THR A 83 -1.45 -2.88 -3.43
CA THR A 83 -1.08 -3.02 -2.01
C THR A 83 -1.40 -4.41 -1.44
N SER A 84 -2.09 -5.27 -2.21
CA SER A 84 -2.38 -6.66 -1.86
C SER A 84 -1.19 -7.56 -2.25
N GLY A 85 -0.91 -8.58 -1.44
CA GLY A 85 0.22 -9.50 -1.64
C GLY A 85 -0.15 -10.86 -2.25
N TYR A 86 -1.30 -10.96 -2.92
CA TYR A 86 -1.82 -12.23 -3.41
C TYR A 86 -1.63 -12.45 -4.92
N GLY A 87 -1.04 -11.51 -5.65
CA GLY A 87 -0.85 -11.60 -7.10
C GLY A 87 -2.04 -11.11 -7.93
N GLY A 88 -3.10 -10.60 -7.29
CA GLY A 88 -4.31 -10.11 -7.98
C GLY A 88 -4.03 -8.97 -8.96
N ALA A 89 -3.08 -8.10 -8.63
CA ALA A 89 -2.65 -6.97 -9.47
C ALA A 89 -1.47 -7.29 -10.40
N VAL A 90 -0.95 -8.53 -10.38
CA VAL A 90 0.20 -8.95 -11.20
C VAL A 90 -0.28 -9.37 -12.59
N PRO A 91 0.14 -8.69 -13.67
CA PRO A 91 -0.38 -8.96 -15.01
C PRO A 91 0.29 -10.21 -15.61
N VAL A 92 -0.42 -11.33 -15.54
CA VAL A 92 0.01 -12.60 -16.14
C VAL A 92 -0.47 -12.66 -17.58
N GLY A 93 0.35 -13.24 -18.48
CA GLY A 93 0.02 -13.37 -19.91
C GLY A 93 0.37 -12.15 -20.77
N GLN A 94 1.17 -11.20 -20.24
CA GLN A 94 1.67 -10.03 -20.96
C GLN A 94 0.54 -9.24 -21.67
N GLY A 95 -0.51 -8.88 -20.93
CA GLY A 95 -1.62 -8.07 -21.42
C GLY A 95 -1.43 -6.56 -21.19
N ILE A 96 -2.53 -5.84 -21.01
CA ILE A 96 -2.55 -4.42 -20.65
C ILE A 96 -2.94 -4.29 -19.18
N VAL A 97 -2.23 -3.44 -18.45
CA VAL A 97 -2.64 -3.03 -17.11
C VAL A 97 -3.56 -1.82 -17.22
N VAL A 98 -4.72 -1.92 -16.55
CA VAL A 98 -5.70 -0.84 -16.43
C VAL A 98 -5.51 -0.21 -15.05
N ASP A 99 -4.85 0.94 -15.01
CA ASP A 99 -4.57 1.68 -13.78
C ASP A 99 -5.69 2.70 -13.49
N PHE A 100 -6.39 2.49 -12.39
CA PHE A 100 -7.53 3.31 -11.98
C PHE A 100 -7.15 4.64 -11.31
N PHE A 101 -5.86 5.01 -11.28
CA PHE A 101 -5.36 6.23 -10.65
C PHE A 101 -6.19 7.50 -10.91
N ARG A 102 -6.75 7.67 -12.11
CA ARG A 102 -7.50 8.88 -12.49
C ARG A 102 -8.98 8.84 -12.10
N MET A 103 -9.55 7.66 -11.87
CA MET A 103 -10.94 7.46 -11.44
C MET A 103 -11.01 7.45 -9.90
N ARG A 104 -10.92 8.62 -9.27
CA ARG A 104 -10.75 8.79 -7.81
C ARG A 104 -11.66 9.85 -7.18
N ARG A 105 -12.80 10.14 -7.79
CA ARG A 105 -13.77 11.12 -7.29
C ARG A 105 -14.76 10.48 -6.32
N VAL A 106 -15.22 11.29 -5.36
CA VAL A 106 -16.50 11.07 -4.70
C VAL A 106 -17.58 11.53 -5.68
N VAL A 107 -18.49 10.63 -6.04
CA VAL A 107 -19.55 10.89 -7.02
C VAL A 107 -20.76 11.51 -6.32
N GLU A 108 -21.16 10.94 -5.19
CA GLU A 108 -22.35 11.35 -4.44
C GLU A 108 -22.20 10.96 -2.97
N VAL A 109 -22.67 11.83 -2.07
CA VAL A 109 -22.76 11.57 -0.62
C VAL A 109 -24.20 11.80 -0.17
N ASP A 110 -24.83 10.76 0.35
CA ASP A 110 -26.11 10.88 1.05
C ASP A 110 -25.86 10.77 2.56
N ALA A 111 -25.92 11.92 3.23
CA ALA A 111 -25.68 12.01 4.66
C ALA A 111 -26.87 11.53 5.50
N GLN A 112 -28.09 11.46 4.95
CA GLN A 112 -29.26 10.97 5.67
C GLN A 112 -29.25 9.45 5.68
N GLU A 113 -29.06 8.84 4.52
CA GLU A 113 -28.98 7.37 4.36
C GLU A 113 -27.62 6.79 4.77
N GLN A 114 -26.63 7.66 5.04
CA GLN A 114 -25.25 7.30 5.39
C GLN A 114 -24.63 6.37 4.34
N ILE A 115 -24.73 6.75 3.08
CA ILE A 115 -24.12 6.06 1.94
C ILE A 115 -23.29 7.03 1.10
N VAL A 116 -22.28 6.49 0.42
CA VAL A 116 -21.43 7.26 -0.50
C VAL A 116 -21.16 6.44 -1.76
N THR A 117 -21.24 7.08 -2.92
CA THR A 117 -20.84 6.51 -4.21
C THR A 117 -19.51 7.13 -4.63
N VAL A 118 -18.56 6.28 -5.01
CA VAL A 118 -17.20 6.69 -5.38
C VAL A 118 -16.69 5.98 -6.61
N GLU A 119 -15.72 6.58 -7.28
CA GLU A 119 -14.91 5.92 -8.31
C GLU A 119 -13.87 4.96 -7.68
N PRO A 120 -13.49 3.88 -8.37
CA PRO A 120 -12.77 2.74 -7.79
C PRO A 120 -11.35 3.06 -7.29
N GLY A 121 -10.69 4.04 -7.91
CA GLY A 121 -9.31 4.43 -7.63
C GLY A 121 -9.16 5.43 -6.48
N ILE A 122 -10.25 5.84 -5.83
CA ILE A 122 -10.15 6.67 -4.62
C ILE A 122 -9.50 5.86 -3.49
N THR A 123 -8.51 6.46 -2.80
CA THR A 123 -7.93 5.86 -1.60
C THR A 123 -8.86 6.02 -0.41
N TRP A 124 -8.78 5.10 0.54
CA TRP A 124 -9.61 5.17 1.75
C TRP A 124 -9.37 6.45 2.55
N GLU A 125 -8.12 6.90 2.67
CA GLU A 125 -7.79 8.15 3.34
C GLU A 125 -8.35 9.39 2.66
N ARG A 126 -8.36 9.42 1.33
CA ARG A 126 -8.98 10.52 0.60
C ARG A 126 -10.49 10.53 0.76
N LEU A 127 -11.11 9.35 0.77
CA LEU A 127 -12.55 9.20 1.00
C LEU A 127 -12.94 9.68 2.40
N ASP A 128 -12.26 9.22 3.44
CA ASP A 128 -12.58 9.60 4.83
C ASP A 128 -12.48 11.12 5.04
N ARG A 129 -11.41 11.74 4.51
CA ARG A 129 -11.24 13.20 4.54
C ARG A 129 -12.38 13.94 3.83
N ALA A 130 -12.84 13.42 2.69
CA ALA A 130 -13.96 14.01 1.96
C ALA A 130 -15.29 13.87 2.71
N LEU A 131 -15.51 12.72 3.38
CA LEU A 131 -16.71 12.48 4.20
C LEU A 131 -16.80 13.42 5.42
N GLY A 132 -15.65 13.85 5.95
CA GLY A 132 -15.59 14.80 7.08
C GLY A 132 -16.37 16.11 6.82
N ALA A 133 -16.38 16.61 5.58
CA ALA A 133 -17.15 17.79 5.20
C ALA A 133 -18.68 17.61 5.34
N HIS A 134 -19.14 16.37 5.44
CA HIS A 134 -20.55 15.98 5.58
C HIS A 134 -20.88 15.46 6.99
N GLY A 135 -19.95 15.54 7.96
CA GLY A 135 -20.13 14.98 9.30
C GLY A 135 -20.20 13.44 9.30
N LEU A 136 -19.56 12.80 8.32
CA LEU A 136 -19.51 11.35 8.15
C LEU A 136 -18.07 10.85 8.25
N THR A 137 -17.92 9.54 8.51
CA THR A 137 -16.65 8.80 8.46
C THR A 137 -16.93 7.37 8.02
N LEU A 138 -15.88 6.61 7.73
CA LEU A 138 -15.95 5.22 7.33
C LEU A 138 -16.50 4.31 8.45
N ARG A 139 -17.24 3.26 8.07
CA ARG A 139 -17.59 2.15 8.97
C ARG A 139 -16.40 1.25 9.26
N LEU A 140 -15.59 0.99 8.24
CA LEU A 140 -14.39 0.16 8.31
C LEU A 140 -13.41 0.54 7.19
N TYR A 141 -12.15 0.13 7.35
CA TYR A 141 -11.10 0.31 6.34
C TYR A 141 -9.96 -0.70 6.52
N PRO A 142 -9.19 -1.02 5.47
CA PRO A 142 -8.07 -1.95 5.56
C PRO A 142 -6.89 -1.35 6.34
N THR A 143 -5.97 -2.18 6.82
CA THR A 143 -4.70 -1.70 7.41
C THR A 143 -3.81 -0.97 6.39
N SER A 144 -4.06 -1.15 5.09
CA SER A 144 -3.48 -0.36 4.00
C SER A 144 -4.26 0.92 3.65
N TYR A 145 -5.09 1.43 4.57
CA TYR A 145 -5.92 2.64 4.43
C TYR A 145 -5.24 3.85 3.74
N PRO A 146 -3.96 4.19 4.04
CA PRO A 146 -3.32 5.35 3.43
C PRO A 146 -3.14 5.28 1.90
N SER A 147 -3.10 4.08 1.32
CA SER A 147 -2.82 3.92 -0.12
C SER A 147 -3.78 3.00 -0.86
N SER A 148 -4.38 2.01 -0.21
CA SER A 148 -5.30 1.08 -0.89
C SER A 148 -6.56 1.81 -1.36
N THR A 149 -7.14 1.30 -2.44
CA THR A 149 -8.27 1.92 -3.13
C THR A 149 -9.57 1.18 -2.83
N VAL A 150 -10.70 1.90 -2.82
CA VAL A 150 -12.03 1.32 -2.53
C VAL A 150 -12.38 0.17 -3.49
N GLY A 151 -12.22 0.37 -4.80
CA GLY A 151 -12.49 -0.67 -5.80
C GLY A 151 -11.53 -1.85 -5.69
N GLY A 152 -10.27 -1.59 -5.34
CA GLY A 152 -9.27 -2.62 -5.09
C GLY A 152 -9.62 -3.52 -3.89
N TRP A 153 -10.13 -2.95 -2.80
CA TRP A 153 -10.53 -3.75 -1.63
C TRP A 153 -11.83 -4.53 -1.89
N LEU A 154 -12.76 -3.99 -2.70
CA LEU A 154 -13.94 -4.76 -3.12
C LEU A 154 -13.53 -5.94 -4.01
N ALA A 155 -12.62 -5.72 -4.96
CA ALA A 155 -12.14 -6.76 -5.86
C ALA A 155 -11.35 -7.86 -5.13
N GLN A 156 -10.54 -7.49 -4.14
CA GLN A 156 -9.76 -8.45 -3.33
C GLN A 156 -10.61 -9.14 -2.27
N GLY A 157 -11.54 -8.41 -1.66
CA GLY A 157 -12.19 -8.81 -0.42
C GLY A 157 -11.36 -8.52 0.81
N GLY A 158 -11.99 -8.73 1.97
CA GLY A 158 -11.27 -8.80 3.22
C GLY A 158 -11.93 -8.13 4.42
N VAL A 159 -11.11 -8.03 5.47
CA VAL A 159 -11.46 -7.45 6.78
C VAL A 159 -10.42 -6.40 7.15
N GLY A 160 -10.79 -5.50 8.05
CA GLY A 160 -9.94 -4.40 8.44
C GLY A 160 -10.32 -3.80 9.79
N ILE A 161 -9.79 -2.62 10.06
CA ILE A 161 -10.14 -1.83 11.24
C ILE A 161 -11.61 -1.44 11.14
N GLY A 162 -12.37 -1.71 12.21
CA GLY A 162 -13.83 -1.55 12.23
C GLY A 162 -14.62 -2.81 11.85
N SER A 163 -13.99 -3.84 11.29
CA SER A 163 -14.67 -5.11 10.97
C SER A 163 -15.18 -5.86 12.19
N TYR A 164 -14.67 -5.56 13.39
CA TYR A 164 -15.23 -6.12 14.62
C TYR A 164 -16.71 -5.75 14.77
N ALA A 165 -17.06 -4.48 14.56
CA ALA A 165 -18.45 -4.01 14.65
C ALA A 165 -19.25 -4.26 13.36
N TYR A 166 -18.61 -4.11 12.20
CA TYR A 166 -19.30 -4.03 10.91
C TYR A 166 -19.10 -5.24 9.98
N GLY A 167 -18.38 -6.27 10.40
CA GLY A 167 -18.13 -7.46 9.58
C GLY A 167 -17.15 -7.23 8.43
N PRO A 168 -17.11 -8.14 7.45
CA PRO A 168 -16.24 -8.04 6.28
C PRO A 168 -16.70 -6.92 5.33
N PHE A 169 -15.79 -6.43 4.49
CA PHE A 169 -16.06 -5.28 3.61
C PHE A 169 -17.20 -5.49 2.60
N PRO A 170 -17.34 -6.64 1.92
CA PRO A 170 -18.45 -6.85 0.98
C PRO A 170 -19.85 -6.64 1.59
N GLU A 171 -20.05 -6.93 2.88
CA GLU A 171 -21.33 -6.72 3.58
C GLU A 171 -21.66 -5.23 3.81
N ASN A 172 -20.67 -4.35 3.64
CA ASN A 172 -20.82 -2.90 3.78
C ASN A 172 -20.99 -2.19 2.43
N VAL A 173 -20.94 -2.93 1.33
CA VAL A 173 -21.18 -2.41 -0.02
C VAL A 173 -22.64 -2.58 -0.38
N VAL A 174 -23.24 -1.49 -0.86
CA VAL A 174 -24.64 -1.46 -1.31
C VAL A 174 -24.74 -1.93 -2.76
N ALA A 175 -23.87 -1.40 -3.62
CA ALA A 175 -23.84 -1.74 -5.03
C ALA A 175 -22.46 -1.45 -5.66
N ALA A 176 -22.18 -2.09 -6.80
CA ALA A 176 -21.02 -1.80 -7.63
C ALA A 176 -21.41 -1.76 -9.11
N ARG A 177 -20.90 -0.75 -9.84
CA ARG A 177 -20.97 -0.72 -11.30
C ARG A 177 -19.71 -1.33 -11.88
N VAL A 178 -19.87 -2.21 -12.84
CA VAL A 178 -18.79 -3.02 -13.40
C VAL A 178 -18.95 -3.08 -14.92
N VAL A 179 -17.84 -2.84 -15.64
CA VAL A 179 -17.74 -3.11 -17.07
C VAL A 179 -17.43 -4.58 -17.25
N THR A 180 -18.40 -5.34 -17.76
CA THR A 180 -18.24 -6.76 -18.07
C THR A 180 -17.47 -6.98 -19.38
N PRO A 181 -16.91 -8.18 -19.62
CA PRO A 181 -16.13 -8.49 -20.82
C PRO A 181 -16.84 -8.26 -22.16
N ASP A 182 -18.18 -8.29 -22.19
CA ASP A 182 -18.96 -7.90 -23.37
C ASP A 182 -18.96 -6.36 -23.61
N GLY A 183 -18.25 -5.61 -22.77
CA GLY A 183 -18.12 -4.16 -22.82
C GLY A 183 -19.34 -3.41 -22.31
N ARG A 184 -20.29 -4.07 -21.67
CA ARG A 184 -21.47 -3.44 -21.08
C ARG A 184 -21.21 -3.04 -19.63
N VAL A 185 -21.85 -1.95 -19.20
CA VAL A 185 -21.89 -1.57 -17.79
C VAL A 185 -23.07 -2.27 -17.14
N ARG A 186 -22.82 -2.95 -16.02
CA ARG A 186 -23.83 -3.62 -15.20
C ARG A 186 -23.68 -3.18 -13.76
N GLU A 187 -24.80 -3.10 -13.06
CA GLU A 187 -24.83 -2.87 -11.62
C GLU A 187 -25.05 -4.20 -10.89
N PHE A 188 -24.28 -4.43 -9.84
CA PHE A 188 -24.33 -5.61 -8.98
C PHE A 188 -24.65 -5.16 -7.56
N ALA A 189 -25.67 -5.73 -6.95
CA ALA A 189 -26.14 -5.41 -5.60
C ALA A 189 -26.76 -6.67 -4.96
N GLY A 190 -26.93 -6.66 -3.63
CA GLY A 190 -27.43 -7.84 -2.92
C GLY A 190 -26.58 -9.09 -3.20
N ASP A 191 -27.24 -10.22 -3.44
CA ASP A 191 -26.57 -11.51 -3.69
C ASP A 191 -25.68 -11.50 -4.95
N ASP A 192 -25.99 -10.67 -5.94
CA ASP A 192 -25.22 -10.57 -7.18
C ASP A 192 -23.85 -9.91 -6.96
N LEU A 193 -23.68 -9.16 -5.87
CA LEU A 193 -22.40 -8.54 -5.54
C LEU A 193 -21.28 -9.59 -5.38
N GLU A 194 -21.61 -10.81 -4.95
CA GLU A 194 -20.65 -11.91 -4.82
C GLU A 194 -19.99 -12.34 -6.14
N LEU A 195 -20.55 -11.96 -7.29
CA LEU A 195 -20.01 -12.23 -8.62
C LEU A 195 -18.85 -11.30 -9.01
N VAL A 196 -18.69 -10.20 -8.27
CA VAL A 196 -17.68 -9.15 -8.56
C VAL A 196 -16.81 -8.80 -7.34
N ALA A 197 -17.34 -8.98 -6.13
CA ALA A 197 -16.57 -8.95 -4.90
C ALA A 197 -15.67 -10.19 -4.80
N ASP A 198 -14.47 -10.03 -4.25
CA ASP A 198 -13.44 -11.08 -4.07
C ASP A 198 -13.08 -11.83 -5.38
N ALA A 199 -13.49 -11.29 -6.53
CA ALA A 199 -13.32 -11.90 -7.85
C ALA A 199 -12.05 -11.36 -8.55
N GLU A 200 -11.35 -10.42 -7.93
CA GLU A 200 -10.07 -9.85 -8.38
C GLU A 200 -10.09 -9.38 -9.84
N GLY A 201 -11.26 -8.94 -10.32
CA GLY A 201 -11.43 -8.45 -11.69
C GLY A 201 -11.47 -9.52 -12.78
N ILE A 202 -11.61 -10.80 -12.44
CA ILE A 202 -11.79 -11.84 -13.45
C ILE A 202 -13.16 -11.74 -14.15
N THR A 203 -14.17 -11.13 -13.53
CA THR A 203 -15.53 -11.06 -14.08
C THR A 203 -15.87 -9.69 -14.69
N GLY A 204 -15.00 -8.70 -14.52
CA GLY A 204 -15.18 -7.36 -15.05
C GLY A 204 -14.33 -6.32 -14.31
N LEU A 205 -14.43 -5.07 -14.75
CA LEU A 205 -13.69 -3.94 -14.22
C LEU A 205 -14.62 -3.01 -13.43
N ILE A 206 -14.41 -2.89 -12.11
CA ILE A 206 -15.24 -2.05 -11.24
C ILE A 206 -15.02 -0.57 -11.57
N THR A 207 -16.09 0.18 -11.83
CA THR A 207 -16.07 1.60 -12.23
C THR A 207 -16.78 2.53 -11.26
N ARG A 208 -17.66 2.01 -10.39
CA ARG A 208 -18.18 2.72 -9.20
C ARG A 208 -18.47 1.74 -8.06
N VAL A 209 -18.35 2.23 -6.83
CA VAL A 209 -18.76 1.51 -5.62
C VAL A 209 -19.63 2.42 -4.77
N THR A 210 -20.79 1.92 -4.35
CA THR A 210 -21.65 2.55 -3.36
C THR A 210 -21.52 1.79 -2.05
N LEU A 211 -21.07 2.43 -0.98
CA LEU A 211 -20.84 1.80 0.32
C LEU A 211 -21.48 2.57 1.47
N ARG A 212 -21.72 1.85 2.57
CA ARG A 212 -22.26 2.43 3.81
C ARG A 212 -21.16 3.13 4.60
N VAL A 213 -21.49 4.30 5.12
CA VAL A 213 -20.66 5.11 6.02
C VAL A 213 -21.39 5.28 7.36
N ARG A 214 -20.81 6.05 8.29
CA ARG A 214 -21.42 6.34 9.59
C ARG A 214 -21.24 7.81 9.94
N ARG A 215 -21.95 8.29 10.96
CA ARG A 215 -21.72 9.62 11.52
C ARG A 215 -20.30 9.67 12.12
N ALA A 216 -19.63 10.78 11.93
CA ALA A 216 -18.37 11.03 12.59
C ALA A 216 -18.63 11.22 14.10
N GLU A 217 -17.94 10.43 14.91
CA GLU A 217 -17.94 10.54 16.37
C GLU A 217 -16.50 10.39 16.87
N PRO A 218 -16.08 11.11 17.93
CA PRO A 218 -14.78 10.92 18.53
C PRO A 218 -14.61 9.49 19.07
N LEU A 219 -13.39 8.96 18.99
CA LEU A 219 -13.04 7.62 19.44
C LEU A 219 -12.09 7.67 20.63
N ALA A 220 -12.42 6.89 21.65
CA ALA A 220 -11.51 6.52 22.72
C ALA A 220 -10.76 5.23 22.37
N VAL A 221 -9.54 5.08 22.90
CA VAL A 221 -8.69 3.90 22.69
C VAL A 221 -8.21 3.31 24.00
N ALA A 222 -8.18 1.99 24.08
CA ALA A 222 -7.61 1.23 25.20
C ALA A 222 -6.69 0.12 24.68
N ALA A 223 -5.77 -0.31 25.53
CA ALA A 223 -4.93 -1.48 25.24
C ALA A 223 -4.88 -2.43 26.44
N ALA A 224 -4.73 -3.71 26.16
CA ALA A 224 -4.61 -4.78 27.15
C ALA A 224 -3.46 -5.71 26.80
N ALA A 225 -2.79 -6.27 27.80
CA ALA A 225 -1.72 -7.24 27.65
C ALA A 225 -2.09 -8.61 28.23
N PHE A 226 -1.71 -9.67 27.52
CA PHE A 226 -1.87 -11.07 27.91
C PHE A 226 -0.56 -11.82 27.69
N ASP A 227 -0.10 -12.54 28.71
CA ASP A 227 1.22 -13.19 28.66
C ASP A 227 1.19 -14.51 27.85
N ASP A 228 0.00 -15.09 27.64
CA ASP A 228 -0.20 -16.31 26.85
C ASP A 228 -1.39 -16.20 25.88
N ALA A 229 -1.43 -17.13 24.92
CA ALA A 229 -2.43 -17.15 23.86
C ALA A 229 -3.82 -17.56 24.37
N ASP A 230 -3.90 -18.35 25.44
CA ASP A 230 -5.16 -18.78 26.05
C ASP A 230 -5.89 -17.60 26.72
N GLY A 231 -5.15 -16.74 27.43
CA GLY A 231 -5.67 -15.50 28.02
C GLY A 231 -6.17 -14.52 26.96
N LEU A 232 -5.41 -14.37 25.87
CA LEU A 232 -5.86 -13.61 24.71
C LEU A 232 -7.19 -14.16 24.14
N GLN A 233 -7.26 -15.47 23.87
CA GLN A 233 -8.47 -16.08 23.33
C GLN A 233 -9.68 -15.89 24.26
N ARG A 234 -9.54 -16.21 25.56
CA ARG A 234 -10.63 -16.06 26.54
C ARG A 234 -11.15 -14.62 26.59
N PHE A 235 -10.25 -13.64 26.56
CA PHE A 235 -10.63 -12.23 26.52
C PHE A 235 -11.45 -11.89 25.28
N LEU A 236 -10.97 -12.29 24.10
CA LEU A 236 -11.63 -11.99 22.83
C LEU A 236 -12.99 -12.70 22.68
N GLU A 237 -13.10 -13.96 23.10
CA GLU A 237 -14.36 -14.71 23.11
C GLU A 237 -15.39 -14.05 24.04
N THR A 238 -14.97 -13.70 25.26
CA THR A 238 -15.85 -13.05 26.22
C THR A 238 -16.29 -11.68 25.71
N LEU A 239 -15.35 -10.90 25.16
CA LEU A 239 -15.64 -9.60 24.56
C LEU A 239 -16.65 -9.73 23.42
N ALA A 240 -16.49 -10.71 22.52
CA ALA A 240 -17.41 -10.97 21.41
C ALA A 240 -18.85 -11.29 21.88
N GLY A 241 -19.02 -11.81 23.08
CA GLY A 241 -20.32 -12.09 23.71
C GLY A 241 -20.91 -10.94 24.53
N THR A 242 -20.28 -9.76 24.57
CA THR A 242 -20.74 -8.60 25.34
C THR A 242 -21.37 -7.52 24.48
N ASP A 243 -22.16 -6.65 25.11
CA ASP A 243 -22.73 -5.45 24.49
C ASP A 243 -21.85 -4.20 24.63
N LEU A 244 -20.56 -4.36 24.96
CA LEU A 244 -19.63 -3.23 25.00
C LEU A 244 -19.53 -2.61 23.59
N PRO A 245 -19.55 -1.27 23.45
CA PRO A 245 -19.62 -0.58 22.16
C PRO A 245 -18.25 -0.54 21.46
N VAL A 246 -17.56 -1.68 21.35
CA VAL A 246 -16.26 -1.78 20.71
C VAL A 246 -16.43 -1.73 19.18
N TRP A 247 -15.70 -0.83 18.55
CA TRP A 247 -15.72 -0.66 17.10
C TRP A 247 -14.66 -1.50 16.39
N SER A 248 -13.44 -1.52 16.93
CA SER A 248 -12.31 -2.26 16.34
C SER A 248 -11.49 -2.95 17.41
N VAL A 249 -11.02 -4.16 17.09
CA VAL A 249 -10.12 -4.95 17.93
C VAL A 249 -9.00 -5.50 17.06
N THR A 250 -7.78 -5.09 17.37
CA THR A 250 -6.56 -5.66 16.78
C THR A 250 -5.63 -6.16 17.87
N PHE A 251 -4.70 -7.04 17.55
CA PHE A 251 -3.64 -7.39 18.49
C PHE A 251 -2.32 -7.66 17.77
N ILE A 252 -1.22 -7.57 18.51
CA ILE A 252 0.10 -8.01 18.07
C ILE A 252 0.64 -9.10 19.01
N ASN A 253 1.47 -9.99 18.50
CA ASN A 253 2.10 -11.03 19.32
C ASN A 253 3.35 -10.52 20.07
N PRO A 254 3.84 -11.24 21.11
CA PRO A 254 5.04 -10.85 21.86
C PRO A 254 6.27 -10.58 20.99
N ARG A 255 6.42 -11.31 19.88
CA ARG A 255 7.52 -11.13 18.94
C ARG A 255 7.43 -9.80 18.19
N MET A 256 6.24 -9.38 17.78
CA MET A 256 6.03 -8.08 17.16
C MET A 256 6.39 -6.94 18.12
N ALA A 257 5.95 -7.02 19.39
CA ALA A 257 6.30 -6.03 20.40
C ALA A 257 7.82 -5.91 20.59
N GLU A 258 8.53 -7.05 20.65
CA GLU A 258 10.00 -7.09 20.72
C GLU A 258 10.67 -6.45 19.49
N LEU A 259 10.23 -6.82 18.28
CA LEU A 259 10.89 -6.36 17.05
C LEU A 259 10.57 -4.90 16.71
N LYS A 260 9.37 -4.40 17.03
CA LYS A 260 9.04 -2.97 16.94
C LYS A 260 10.01 -2.13 17.78
N ALA A 261 10.32 -2.57 19.01
CA ALA A 261 11.25 -1.86 19.89
C ALA A 261 12.69 -1.80 19.33
N ARG A 262 13.06 -2.77 18.48
CA ARG A 262 14.38 -2.87 17.83
C ARG A 262 14.44 -2.21 16.46
N ALA A 263 13.29 -1.96 15.83
CA ALA A 263 13.24 -1.38 14.50
C ALA A 263 13.85 0.03 14.50
N PRO A 264 14.61 0.40 13.46
CA PRO A 264 15.14 1.76 13.37
C PRO A 264 13.99 2.77 13.23
N ARG A 265 14.17 3.95 13.81
CA ARG A 265 13.15 5.01 13.91
C ARG A 265 13.47 6.15 12.95
N ALA A 266 12.48 7.01 12.69
CA ALA A 266 12.77 8.27 12.04
C ALA A 266 13.66 9.15 12.94
N GLU A 267 14.46 10.00 12.30
CA GLU A 267 15.27 10.96 13.03
C GLU A 267 14.38 12.00 13.71
N HIS A 268 14.70 12.32 14.97
CA HIS A 268 13.96 13.27 15.82
C HIS A 268 12.59 12.82 16.33
N GLU A 269 12.20 11.55 16.14
CA GLU A 269 11.02 11.01 16.80
C GLU A 269 11.26 10.77 18.31
N PRO A 270 10.29 11.11 19.18
CA PRO A 270 10.35 10.73 20.59
C PRO A 270 10.48 9.22 20.77
N ALA A 271 11.07 8.79 21.88
CA ALA A 271 11.06 7.39 22.22
C ALA A 271 9.61 6.90 22.42
N PRO A 272 9.21 5.77 21.78
CA PRO A 272 7.89 5.19 21.97
C PRO A 272 7.79 4.63 23.39
N PRO A 273 6.56 4.52 23.94
CA PRO A 273 6.35 3.85 25.20
C PRO A 273 6.78 2.39 25.11
N ALA A 274 7.27 1.84 26.23
CA ALA A 274 7.75 0.46 26.26
C ALA A 274 6.56 -0.52 26.10
N LEU A 275 6.58 -1.29 25.01
CA LEU A 275 5.62 -2.39 24.82
C LEU A 275 6.05 -3.61 25.66
N PRO A 276 5.14 -4.23 26.43
CA PRO A 276 5.44 -5.47 27.11
C PRO A 276 5.66 -6.58 26.07
N ARG A 277 6.56 -7.52 26.37
CA ARG A 277 6.75 -8.73 25.57
C ARG A 277 5.61 -9.72 25.83
N ALA A 278 4.41 -9.34 25.42
CA ALA A 278 3.13 -10.01 25.63
C ALA A 278 2.27 -9.86 24.36
N PHE A 279 1.13 -10.54 24.30
CA PHE A 279 0.09 -10.19 23.33
C PHE A 279 -0.50 -8.84 23.72
N VAL A 280 -0.44 -7.86 22.83
CA VAL A 280 -0.98 -6.52 23.07
C VAL A 280 -2.21 -6.34 22.20
N VAL A 281 -3.38 -6.20 22.83
CA VAL A 281 -4.66 -5.93 22.16
C VAL A 281 -4.90 -4.42 22.17
N THR A 282 -5.24 -3.85 21.02
CA THR A 282 -5.63 -2.45 20.86
C THR A 282 -7.10 -2.39 20.47
N LEU A 283 -7.86 -1.60 21.22
CA LEU A 283 -9.30 -1.45 21.06
C LEU A 283 -9.66 0.01 20.81
N ALA A 284 -10.58 0.24 19.88
CA ALA A 284 -11.18 1.55 19.65
C ALA A 284 -12.70 1.47 19.79
N PHE A 285 -13.31 2.48 20.42
CA PHE A 285 -14.73 2.57 20.74
C PHE A 285 -15.15 4.05 20.78
N PRO A 286 -16.45 4.36 20.71
CA PRO A 286 -16.94 5.73 20.87
C PRO A 286 -16.43 6.36 22.16
N GLU A 287 -16.08 7.65 22.10
CA GLU A 287 -15.65 8.39 23.29
C GLU A 287 -16.82 8.62 24.28
N HIS A 288 -18.05 8.65 23.76
CA HIS A 288 -19.23 8.63 24.60
C HIS A 288 -19.32 7.30 25.38
N GLY A 289 -19.37 7.38 26.72
CA GLY A 289 -19.34 6.19 27.59
C GLY A 289 -17.97 5.50 27.67
N ALA A 290 -16.89 6.21 27.35
CA ALA A 290 -15.54 5.64 27.33
C ALA A 290 -15.12 5.07 28.69
N ASP A 291 -15.45 5.71 29.81
CA ASP A 291 -15.05 5.25 31.15
C ASP A 291 -15.72 3.91 31.51
N ASP A 292 -17.02 3.79 31.27
CA ASP A 292 -17.76 2.54 31.48
C ASP A 292 -17.23 1.41 30.58
N THR A 293 -16.93 1.74 29.33
CA THR A 293 -16.34 0.80 28.38
C THR A 293 -14.95 0.35 28.85
N ARG A 294 -14.06 1.28 29.24
CA ARG A 294 -12.73 0.96 29.80
C ARG A 294 -12.83 0.12 31.06
N ASN A 295 -13.74 0.45 31.97
CA ASN A 295 -13.96 -0.32 33.19
C ASN A 295 -14.45 -1.75 32.88
N GLY A 296 -15.36 -1.89 31.91
CA GLY A 296 -15.78 -3.18 31.38
C GLY A 296 -14.62 -3.99 30.82
N LEU A 297 -13.83 -3.39 29.91
CA LEU A 297 -12.64 -3.99 29.33
C LEU A 297 -11.62 -4.40 30.39
N GLY A 298 -11.44 -3.59 31.44
CA GLY A 298 -10.55 -3.89 32.56
C GLY A 298 -10.99 -5.13 33.34
N ARG A 299 -12.29 -5.27 33.64
CA ARG A 299 -12.84 -6.47 34.28
C ARG A 299 -12.66 -7.71 33.40
N LEU A 300 -12.93 -7.59 32.10
CA LEU A 300 -12.75 -8.69 31.15
C LEU A 300 -11.28 -9.11 31.03
N ALA A 301 -10.37 -8.15 30.93
CA ALA A 301 -8.93 -8.41 30.86
C ALA A 301 -8.45 -9.13 32.12
N ALA A 302 -8.83 -8.64 33.31
CA ALA A 302 -8.45 -9.26 34.59
C ALA A 302 -8.98 -10.70 34.72
N ALA A 303 -10.25 -10.94 34.38
CA ALA A 303 -10.85 -12.28 34.40
C ALA A 303 -10.15 -13.27 33.44
N ALA A 304 -9.61 -12.77 32.33
CA ALA A 304 -8.86 -13.59 31.38
C ALA A 304 -7.37 -13.77 31.75
N GLY A 305 -6.90 -13.14 32.84
CA GLY A 305 -5.50 -13.18 33.29
C GLY A 305 -4.60 -12.11 32.68
N GLY A 306 -5.19 -11.11 32.00
CA GLY A 306 -4.50 -9.96 31.44
C GLY A 306 -4.66 -8.69 32.29
N ARG A 307 -4.14 -7.58 31.76
CA ARG A 307 -4.21 -6.25 32.39
C ARG A 307 -4.39 -5.16 31.35
N LEU A 308 -5.05 -4.06 31.73
CA LEU A 308 -5.01 -2.86 30.90
C LEU A 308 -3.61 -2.24 30.93
N LEU A 309 -3.22 -1.65 29.80
CA LEU A 309 -1.98 -0.91 29.64
C LEU A 309 -2.22 0.59 29.84
N PRO A 310 -1.16 1.37 30.19
CA PRO A 310 -1.23 2.82 30.25
C PRO A 310 -1.81 3.45 28.96
N HIS A 311 -2.52 4.57 29.12
CA HIS A 311 -3.16 5.23 27.99
C HIS A 311 -2.17 5.63 26.87
N GLU A 312 -0.95 6.01 27.22
CA GLU A 312 0.12 6.33 26.27
C GLU A 312 0.45 5.15 25.33
N VAL A 313 0.42 3.91 25.84
CA VAL A 313 0.66 2.70 25.03
C VAL A 313 -0.50 2.49 24.06
N ALA A 314 -1.74 2.61 24.55
CA ALA A 314 -2.93 2.49 23.71
C ALA A 314 -2.96 3.55 22.60
N ARG A 315 -2.58 4.79 22.94
CA ARG A 315 -2.50 5.90 21.98
C ARG A 315 -1.40 5.66 20.94
N HIS A 316 -0.23 5.23 21.38
CA HIS A 316 0.89 4.93 20.48
C HIS A 316 0.54 3.82 19.48
N GLU A 317 0.05 2.67 19.95
CA GLU A 317 -0.33 1.57 19.06
C GLU A 317 -1.48 1.95 18.12
N TRP A 318 -2.41 2.79 18.58
CA TRP A 318 -3.47 3.31 17.71
C TRP A 318 -2.93 4.25 16.63
N ASP A 319 -2.06 5.19 16.98
CA ASP A 319 -1.53 6.16 16.02
C ASP A 319 -0.64 5.49 14.97
N HIS A 320 0.08 4.43 15.37
CA HIS A 320 1.01 3.69 14.50
C HIS A 320 0.39 2.41 13.91
N ARG A 321 -0.94 2.26 13.97
CA ARG A 321 -1.68 1.06 13.49
C ARG A 321 -1.50 0.74 12.00
N PHE A 322 -0.91 1.65 11.23
CA PHE A 322 -0.62 1.45 9.81
C PHE A 322 0.85 1.09 9.52
N GLU A 323 1.69 0.98 10.56
CA GLU A 323 3.13 0.71 10.48
C GLU A 323 3.48 -0.76 10.77
N VAL A 324 2.60 -1.67 10.35
CA VAL A 324 2.70 -3.12 10.64
C VAL A 324 4.00 -3.74 10.08
N MET A 325 4.52 -3.18 8.99
CA MET A 325 5.71 -3.67 8.29
C MET A 325 7.02 -2.99 8.74
N VAL A 326 7.01 -2.17 9.79
CA VAL A 326 8.22 -1.48 10.29
C VAL A 326 9.40 -2.44 10.55
N VAL A 327 9.09 -3.68 10.95
CA VAL A 327 10.08 -4.75 11.19
C VAL A 327 10.82 -5.21 9.93
N LYS A 328 10.34 -4.86 8.72
CA LYS A 328 11.01 -5.16 7.45
C LYS A 328 12.41 -4.57 7.36
N ARG A 329 12.70 -3.47 8.06
CA ARG A 329 14.06 -2.93 8.10
C ARG A 329 15.08 -3.83 8.80
N LEU A 330 14.61 -4.78 9.63
CA LEU A 330 15.47 -5.68 10.38
C LEU A 330 15.97 -6.87 9.54
N GLY A 331 15.28 -7.28 8.50
CA GLY A 331 15.79 -8.22 7.51
C GLY A 331 15.14 -7.79 6.23
N PRO A 332 15.85 -7.23 5.23
CA PRO A 332 15.35 -6.26 4.24
C PRO A 332 14.32 -6.83 3.25
N SER A 333 13.57 -7.86 3.62
CA SER A 333 12.44 -8.50 2.97
C SER A 333 11.53 -9.15 4.03
N LEU A 334 10.29 -9.45 3.67
CA LEU A 334 9.39 -10.21 4.53
C LEU A 334 8.92 -11.45 3.79
N VAL A 335 8.84 -12.57 4.49
CA VAL A 335 8.01 -13.70 4.07
C VAL A 335 6.62 -13.49 4.68
N PRO A 336 5.59 -13.19 3.87
CA PRO A 336 4.23 -13.00 4.37
C PRO A 336 3.54 -14.36 4.56
N SER A 337 2.59 -14.39 5.50
CA SER A 337 1.61 -15.45 5.65
C SER A 337 0.34 -14.82 6.21
N GLU A 338 -0.81 -15.06 5.61
CA GLU A 338 -2.05 -14.50 6.12
C GLU A 338 -3.20 -15.50 5.97
N VAL A 339 -3.90 -15.71 7.08
CA VAL A 339 -4.88 -16.78 7.26
C VAL A 339 -6.07 -16.29 8.08
N VAL A 340 -7.20 -16.97 7.95
CA VAL A 340 -8.37 -16.77 8.81
C VAL A 340 -8.52 -17.98 9.70
N VAL A 341 -8.75 -17.76 11.00
CA VAL A 341 -8.87 -18.80 12.01
C VAL A 341 -10.15 -18.56 12.83
N PRO A 342 -10.94 -19.61 13.15
CA PRO A 342 -12.02 -19.50 14.12
C PRO A 342 -11.50 -18.98 15.46
N LEU A 343 -12.21 -18.02 16.08
CA LEU A 343 -11.73 -17.40 17.32
C LEU A 343 -11.54 -18.42 18.46
N ASP A 344 -12.38 -19.44 18.51
CA ASP A 344 -12.36 -20.52 19.49
C ASP A 344 -11.18 -21.50 19.32
N ARG A 345 -10.39 -21.34 18.25
CA ARG A 345 -9.19 -22.12 17.96
C ARG A 345 -7.92 -21.26 17.95
N LEU A 346 -8.02 -19.98 18.31
CA LEU A 346 -6.92 -19.02 18.21
C LEU A 346 -5.69 -19.43 19.02
N ALA A 347 -5.86 -19.81 20.29
CA ALA A 347 -4.78 -20.20 21.18
C ALA A 347 -4.05 -21.45 20.66
N ALA A 348 -4.82 -22.46 20.24
CA ALA A 348 -4.28 -23.67 19.63
C ALA A 348 -3.48 -23.36 18.36
N PHE A 349 -3.99 -22.48 17.51
CA PHE A 349 -3.29 -22.06 16.29
C PHE A 349 -1.98 -21.31 16.60
N LEU A 350 -2.02 -20.32 17.51
CA LEU A 350 -0.85 -19.54 17.88
C LEU A 350 0.24 -20.43 18.51
N GLY A 351 -0.16 -21.36 19.38
CA GLY A 351 0.74 -22.35 19.98
C GLY A 351 1.34 -23.31 18.96
N ASP A 352 0.55 -23.81 18.01
CA ASP A 352 1.01 -24.71 16.96
C ASP A 352 2.02 -24.02 16.02
N VAL A 353 1.77 -22.76 15.65
CA VAL A 353 2.73 -21.97 14.87
C VAL A 353 4.02 -21.72 15.64
N GLU A 354 3.96 -21.34 16.92
CA GLU A 354 5.15 -21.12 17.74
C GLU A 354 5.99 -22.41 17.90
N ALA A 355 5.33 -23.57 18.04
CA ALA A 355 6.01 -24.86 18.14
C ALA A 355 6.66 -25.32 16.83
N LYS A 356 6.07 -24.97 15.68
CA LYS A 356 6.51 -25.44 14.35
C LYS A 356 7.44 -24.48 13.62
N VAL A 357 7.33 -23.18 13.86
CA VAL A 357 8.08 -22.13 13.16
C VAL A 357 9.15 -21.58 14.09
N GLY A 358 10.39 -22.04 13.92
CA GLY A 358 11.54 -21.63 14.73
C GLY A 358 12.13 -20.27 14.34
N GLN A 359 11.46 -19.54 13.45
CA GLN A 359 11.86 -18.21 12.96
C GLN A 359 11.07 -17.10 13.69
N PRO A 360 11.58 -15.86 13.74
CA PRO A 360 10.94 -14.75 14.46
C PRO A 360 9.70 -14.24 13.71
N ILE A 361 8.62 -15.03 13.73
CA ILE A 361 7.35 -14.68 13.11
C ILE A 361 6.60 -13.66 13.95
N VAL A 362 6.47 -12.45 13.42
CA VAL A 362 5.59 -11.41 13.96
C VAL A 362 4.17 -11.64 13.45
N LYS A 363 3.17 -11.26 14.23
CA LYS A 363 1.75 -11.44 13.88
C LYS A 363 0.96 -10.20 14.29
N GLU A 364 0.07 -9.78 13.41
CA GLU A 364 -1.03 -8.88 13.69
C GLU A 364 -2.35 -9.64 13.50
N GLY A 365 -3.26 -9.53 14.47
CA GLY A 365 -4.58 -10.11 14.41
C GLY A 365 -5.66 -9.04 14.28
N LEU A 366 -6.62 -9.27 13.39
CA LEU A 366 -7.84 -8.47 13.23
C LEU A 366 -9.04 -9.35 13.59
N VAL A 367 -9.83 -8.91 14.58
CA VAL A 367 -10.96 -9.71 15.08
C VAL A 367 -12.26 -9.27 14.40
N VAL A 368 -13.04 -10.24 13.96
CA VAL A 368 -14.37 -10.04 13.39
C VAL A 368 -15.37 -10.72 14.31
N ARG A 369 -16.29 -9.94 14.91
CA ARG A 369 -17.28 -10.48 15.86
C ARG A 369 -18.26 -11.45 15.19
N ARG A 370 -18.66 -11.12 13.96
CA ARG A 370 -19.53 -11.96 13.14
C ARG A 370 -18.84 -12.17 11.80
N GLY A 371 -18.08 -13.27 11.71
CA GLY A 371 -17.50 -13.73 10.46
C GLY A 371 -18.55 -14.33 9.53
N ARG A 372 -18.07 -14.93 8.45
CA ARG A 372 -18.92 -15.42 7.36
C ARG A 372 -20.01 -16.41 7.77
N ASP A 373 -19.69 -17.33 8.67
CA ASP A 373 -20.64 -18.36 9.13
C ASP A 373 -21.41 -17.92 10.39
N GLY A 374 -21.43 -16.61 10.67
CA GLY A 374 -22.05 -16.02 11.86
C GLY A 374 -21.25 -16.20 13.16
N ARG A 375 -20.10 -16.89 13.11
CA ARG A 375 -19.20 -17.10 14.26
C ARG A 375 -18.05 -16.09 14.26
N PRO A 376 -17.49 -15.74 15.43
CA PRO A 376 -16.31 -14.89 15.48
C PRO A 376 -15.09 -15.56 14.84
N GLU A 377 -14.32 -14.79 14.08
CA GLU A 377 -13.09 -15.24 13.44
C GLU A 377 -11.99 -14.17 13.56
N VAL A 378 -10.75 -14.60 13.38
CA VAL A 378 -9.57 -13.73 13.45
C VAL A 378 -8.77 -13.89 12.17
N VAL A 379 -8.48 -12.77 11.53
CA VAL A 379 -7.50 -12.73 10.44
C VAL A 379 -6.14 -12.48 11.05
N ILE A 380 -5.19 -13.37 10.76
CA ILE A 380 -3.82 -13.29 11.24
C ILE A 380 -2.92 -12.95 10.06
N LEU A 381 -2.38 -11.73 10.07
CA LEU A 381 -1.31 -11.30 9.18
C LEU A 381 0.03 -11.55 9.87
N GLY A 382 0.81 -12.46 9.31
CA GLY A 382 2.13 -12.87 9.80
C GLY A 382 3.25 -12.46 8.86
N PHE A 383 4.39 -12.07 9.44
CA PHE A 383 5.62 -11.83 8.69
C PHE A 383 6.82 -12.47 9.36
N ILE A 384 7.72 -13.04 8.56
CA ILE A 384 9.06 -13.44 8.99
C ILE A 384 10.06 -12.48 8.31
N PRO A 385 10.76 -11.61 9.06
CA PRO A 385 11.85 -10.80 8.50
C PRO A 385 12.93 -11.71 7.90
N ALA A 386 13.35 -11.44 6.68
CA ALA A 386 14.29 -12.28 5.94
C ALA A 386 15.05 -11.44 4.90
N ASP A 387 16.02 -12.02 4.21
CA ASP A 387 16.73 -11.32 3.13
C ASP A 387 16.58 -12.06 1.80
N ARG A 388 15.79 -11.50 0.88
CA ARG A 388 15.55 -12.11 -0.44
C ARG A 388 16.79 -12.23 -1.32
N ARG A 389 17.86 -11.51 -0.98
CA ARG A 389 19.12 -11.53 -1.72
C ARG A 389 19.89 -12.82 -1.44
N GLU A 390 19.62 -13.46 -0.31
CA GLU A 390 20.22 -14.73 0.06
C GLU A 390 19.40 -15.91 -0.47
N PHE A 391 20.10 -16.98 -0.86
CA PHE A 391 19.46 -18.21 -1.30
C PHE A 391 18.62 -18.87 -0.18
N SER A 392 18.99 -18.62 1.08
CA SER A 392 18.30 -19.11 2.29
C SER A 392 16.84 -18.67 2.37
N TYR A 393 16.48 -17.52 1.76
CA TYR A 393 15.13 -16.98 1.71
C TYR A 393 14.09 -17.98 1.20
N HIS A 394 14.45 -18.82 0.22
CA HIS A 394 13.54 -19.79 -0.36
C HIS A 394 13.08 -20.86 0.65
N PHE A 395 13.93 -21.21 1.61
CA PHE A 395 13.60 -22.16 2.66
C PHE A 395 12.72 -21.53 3.74
N VAL A 396 13.00 -20.27 4.11
CA VAL A 396 12.15 -19.50 5.04
C VAL A 396 10.76 -19.28 4.43
N PHE A 397 10.68 -19.01 3.13
CA PHE A 397 9.40 -18.85 2.43
C PHE A 397 8.49 -20.07 2.58
N GLY A 398 9.05 -21.28 2.63
CA GLY A 398 8.30 -22.52 2.85
C GLY A 398 7.53 -22.56 4.17
N LEU A 399 7.96 -21.81 5.19
CA LEU A 399 7.28 -21.73 6.49
C LEU A 399 5.91 -21.04 6.40
N SER A 400 5.66 -20.23 5.36
CA SER A 400 4.32 -19.68 5.10
C SER A 400 3.27 -20.78 4.87
N LEU A 401 3.66 -21.90 4.25
CA LEU A 401 2.81 -23.06 4.04
C LEU A 401 2.57 -23.83 5.35
N THR A 402 3.54 -23.84 6.27
CA THR A 402 3.38 -24.41 7.62
C THR A 402 2.27 -23.67 8.37
N VAL A 403 2.26 -22.34 8.32
CA VAL A 403 1.24 -21.51 8.97
C VAL A 403 -0.14 -21.75 8.34
N LEU A 404 -0.22 -21.78 7.00
CA LEU A 404 -1.48 -22.10 6.31
C LEU A 404 -2.05 -23.45 6.74
N ARG A 405 -1.22 -24.50 6.80
CA ARG A 405 -1.63 -25.84 7.23
C ARG A 405 -2.06 -25.90 8.69
N ALA A 406 -1.39 -25.16 9.57
CA ALA A 406 -1.79 -25.05 10.97
C ALA A 406 -3.20 -24.45 11.08
N ALA A 407 -3.51 -23.43 10.26
CA ALA A 407 -4.86 -22.87 10.19
C ALA A 407 -5.87 -23.88 9.63
N GLU A 408 -5.60 -24.49 8.47
CA GLU A 408 -6.48 -25.48 7.82
C GLU A 408 -6.82 -26.65 8.77
N ALA A 409 -5.84 -27.16 9.52
CA ALA A 409 -6.04 -28.25 10.49
C ALA A 409 -6.98 -27.89 11.65
N LEU A 410 -7.22 -26.60 11.88
CA LEU A 410 -8.08 -26.08 12.93
C LEU A 410 -9.37 -25.47 12.38
N GLY A 411 -9.72 -25.76 11.12
CA GLY A 411 -10.92 -25.22 10.45
C GLY A 411 -10.75 -23.79 9.94
N GLY A 412 -9.52 -23.27 9.91
CA GLY A 412 -9.15 -22.02 9.26
C GLY A 412 -8.95 -22.17 7.75
N ARG A 413 -8.57 -21.07 7.10
CA ARG A 413 -8.42 -20.98 5.63
C ARG A 413 -7.38 -19.93 5.23
N ALA A 414 -6.96 -19.97 3.96
CA ALA A 414 -6.26 -18.83 3.35
C ALA A 414 -7.17 -17.59 3.36
N TYR A 415 -6.59 -16.40 3.50
CA TYR A 415 -7.37 -15.16 3.54
C TYR A 415 -7.96 -14.76 2.18
N ALA A 416 -7.18 -14.91 1.11
CA ALA A 416 -7.61 -14.65 -0.25
C ALA A 416 -7.04 -15.67 -1.22
N THR A 417 -7.61 -15.73 -2.43
CA THR A 417 -7.17 -16.64 -3.49
C THR A 417 -5.94 -16.12 -4.22
N GLY A 418 -6.09 -15.03 -4.96
CA GLY A 418 -5.04 -14.50 -5.80
C GLY A 418 -4.57 -15.43 -6.90
N LEU A 419 -3.30 -15.21 -7.25
CA LEU A 419 -2.48 -16.06 -8.09
C LEU A 419 -2.01 -17.31 -7.35
N PHE A 420 -1.73 -17.19 -6.04
CA PHE A 420 -1.06 -18.24 -5.26
C PHE A 420 -2.02 -19.33 -4.75
N PHE A 421 -3.24 -18.97 -4.35
CA PHE A 421 -4.18 -19.88 -3.67
C PHE A 421 -5.48 -20.09 -4.43
N ALA A 422 -5.48 -19.96 -5.77
CA ALA A 422 -6.67 -20.26 -6.58
C ALA A 422 -7.15 -21.73 -6.45
N ASP A 423 -6.25 -22.66 -6.13
CA ASP A 423 -6.57 -24.06 -5.81
C ASP A 423 -7.22 -24.23 -4.43
N ARG A 424 -7.33 -23.15 -3.65
CA ARG A 424 -8.07 -23.05 -2.38
C ARG A 424 -9.33 -22.18 -2.48
N ALA A 425 -9.76 -21.85 -3.69
CA ALA A 425 -10.94 -21.01 -3.89
C ALA A 425 -12.22 -21.60 -3.29
N ARG A 426 -12.30 -22.94 -3.16
CA ARG A 426 -13.44 -23.60 -2.53
C ARG A 426 -13.52 -23.29 -1.03
N GLU A 427 -12.38 -23.29 -0.35
CA GLU A 427 -12.26 -23.00 1.07
C GLU A 427 -12.43 -21.50 1.35
N VAL A 428 -11.86 -20.65 0.48
CA VAL A 428 -11.95 -19.19 0.60
C VAL A 428 -13.36 -18.68 0.29
N LEU A 429 -13.92 -19.05 -0.87
CA LEU A 429 -15.20 -18.52 -1.37
C LEU A 429 -16.40 -19.38 -0.98
N GLY A 430 -16.21 -20.59 -0.48
CA GLY A 430 -17.31 -21.52 -0.21
C GLY A 430 -17.87 -22.14 -1.51
N PRO A 431 -18.42 -23.36 -1.42
CA PRO A 431 -18.76 -24.16 -2.61
C PRO A 431 -19.87 -23.54 -3.46
N ALA A 432 -20.94 -23.02 -2.85
CA ALA A 432 -22.08 -22.47 -3.59
C ALA A 432 -21.68 -21.22 -4.39
N ARG A 433 -21.01 -20.26 -3.74
CA ARG A 433 -20.53 -19.03 -4.40
C ARG A 433 -19.51 -19.34 -5.50
N LEU A 434 -18.57 -20.26 -5.26
CA LEU A 434 -17.57 -20.63 -6.25
C LEU A 434 -18.20 -21.15 -7.55
N GLU A 435 -19.22 -22.00 -7.45
CA GLU A 435 -19.91 -22.52 -8.64
C GLU A 435 -20.69 -21.43 -9.39
N ARG A 436 -21.35 -20.51 -8.67
CA ARG A 436 -21.99 -19.33 -9.29
C ARG A 436 -20.97 -18.47 -10.03
N LEU A 437 -19.83 -18.17 -9.39
CA LEU A 437 -18.76 -17.36 -9.98
C LEU A 437 -18.16 -18.03 -11.22
N ARG A 438 -17.97 -19.36 -11.19
CA ARG A 438 -17.50 -20.14 -12.34
C ARG A 438 -18.48 -20.11 -13.50
N ALA A 439 -19.78 -20.30 -13.22
CA ALA A 439 -20.82 -20.22 -14.24
C ALA A 439 -20.85 -18.83 -14.88
N PHE A 440 -20.83 -17.79 -14.07
CA PHE A 440 -20.81 -16.40 -14.52
C PHE A 440 -19.57 -16.10 -15.36
N LYS A 441 -18.36 -16.48 -14.90
CA LYS A 441 -17.11 -16.29 -15.67
C LYS A 441 -17.16 -16.96 -17.04
N ARG A 442 -17.70 -18.19 -17.14
CA ARG A 442 -17.84 -18.90 -18.43
C ARG A 442 -18.81 -18.19 -19.38
N GLU A 443 -19.86 -17.60 -18.84
CA GLU A 443 -20.84 -16.82 -19.61
C GLU A 443 -20.23 -15.53 -20.14
N VAL A 444 -19.62 -14.72 -19.26
CA VAL A 444 -19.18 -13.37 -19.64
C VAL A 444 -17.81 -13.34 -20.30
N ASP A 445 -16.86 -14.21 -19.92
CA ASP A 445 -15.49 -14.22 -20.45
C ASP A 445 -15.03 -15.64 -20.84
N PRO A 446 -15.63 -16.25 -21.88
CA PRO A 446 -15.29 -17.61 -22.32
C PRO A 446 -13.84 -17.75 -22.79
N ARG A 447 -13.18 -16.63 -23.12
CA ARG A 447 -11.77 -16.60 -23.55
C ARG A 447 -10.78 -16.36 -22.41
N GLY A 448 -11.25 -16.05 -21.20
CA GLY A 448 -10.40 -15.84 -20.03
C GLY A 448 -9.44 -14.67 -20.14
N LEU A 449 -9.86 -13.55 -20.73
CA LEU A 449 -9.02 -12.37 -20.99
C LEU A 449 -8.93 -11.41 -19.79
N LEU A 450 -9.99 -11.33 -18.99
CA LEU A 450 -10.00 -10.50 -17.79
C LEU A 450 -9.32 -11.23 -16.63
N ASN A 451 -8.24 -10.60 -16.18
CA ASN A 451 -7.29 -11.02 -15.16
C ASN A 451 -6.99 -12.53 -15.13
N PRO A 452 -6.34 -13.08 -16.17
CA PRO A 452 -6.10 -14.51 -16.28
C PRO A 452 -5.24 -15.06 -15.15
N ARG A 453 -5.50 -16.34 -14.80
CA ARG A 453 -4.79 -17.14 -13.78
C ARG A 453 -4.95 -16.68 -12.32
N LYS A 454 -6.08 -16.04 -11.99
CA LYS A 454 -6.44 -15.66 -10.62
C LYS A 454 -7.76 -16.32 -10.24
N VAL A 455 -7.96 -16.52 -8.94
CA VAL A 455 -9.21 -16.97 -8.29
C VAL A 455 -9.69 -18.36 -8.72
N LEU A 456 -9.96 -18.60 -10.00
CA LEU A 456 -10.56 -19.83 -10.52
C LEU A 456 -9.56 -20.79 -11.19
N ASP A 457 -8.39 -20.29 -11.59
CA ASP A 457 -7.34 -21.02 -12.28
C ASP A 457 -5.99 -20.46 -11.85
N ASN A 458 -5.03 -21.31 -11.49
CA ASN A 458 -3.63 -20.92 -11.23
C ASN A 458 -2.63 -21.75 -12.07
N GLY A 459 -3.10 -22.55 -13.02
CA GLY A 459 -2.28 -23.37 -13.91
C GLY A 459 -1.20 -24.19 -13.18
N ILE A 460 0.02 -24.16 -13.71
CA ILE A 460 1.18 -24.92 -13.19
C ILE A 460 1.56 -24.48 -11.77
N LEU A 461 1.33 -23.21 -11.42
CA LEU A 461 1.69 -22.67 -10.11
C LEU A 461 0.91 -23.34 -8.98
N GLY A 462 -0.39 -23.57 -9.16
CA GLY A 462 -1.21 -24.29 -8.19
C GLY A 462 -0.74 -25.71 -7.96
N THR A 463 -0.47 -26.44 -9.04
CA THR A 463 0.08 -27.80 -8.97
C THR A 463 1.42 -27.83 -8.23
N ALA A 464 2.29 -26.86 -8.49
CA ALA A 464 3.59 -26.74 -7.82
C ALA A 464 3.44 -26.42 -6.33
N LEU A 465 2.54 -25.50 -5.96
CA LEU A 465 2.26 -25.17 -4.56
C LEU A 465 1.61 -26.33 -3.82
N GLY A 466 0.70 -27.07 -4.46
CA GLY A 466 0.13 -28.29 -3.91
C GLY A 466 1.18 -29.38 -3.65
N LEU A 467 2.14 -29.55 -4.57
CA LEU A 467 3.27 -30.47 -4.39
C LEU A 467 4.23 -30.00 -3.30
N ALA A 468 4.58 -28.71 -3.28
CA ALA A 468 5.41 -28.10 -2.24
C ALA A 468 4.78 -28.26 -0.86
N GLY A 469 3.45 -28.12 -0.78
CA GLY A 469 2.67 -28.44 0.40
C GLY A 469 2.96 -29.87 0.88
N ARG A 470 2.88 -30.89 0.01
CA ARG A 470 3.18 -32.29 0.42
C ARG A 470 4.58 -32.48 1.01
N LEU A 471 5.54 -31.63 0.63
CA LEU A 471 6.91 -31.61 1.15
C LEU A 471 7.10 -30.66 2.35
N GLU A 472 6.04 -30.09 2.91
CA GLU A 472 6.10 -29.14 4.03
C GLU A 472 6.93 -29.63 5.22
N PRO A 473 6.86 -30.91 5.67
CA PRO A 473 7.69 -31.34 6.80
C PRO A 473 9.20 -31.21 6.53
N VAL A 474 9.61 -31.37 5.27
CA VAL A 474 11.01 -31.18 4.85
C VAL A 474 11.32 -29.69 4.74
N ALA A 475 10.45 -28.92 4.07
CA ALA A 475 10.61 -27.47 3.93
C ALA A 475 10.68 -26.76 5.30
N ARG A 476 9.88 -27.19 6.28
CA ARG A 476 9.88 -26.69 7.65
C ARG A 476 11.21 -26.93 8.35
N LYS A 477 11.76 -28.15 8.26
CA LYS A 477 13.08 -28.46 8.82
C LYS A 477 14.17 -27.57 8.22
N MET A 478 14.16 -27.40 6.90
CA MET A 478 15.13 -26.53 6.22
C MET A 478 14.94 -25.06 6.62
N GLY A 479 13.71 -24.56 6.62
CA GLY A 479 13.39 -23.19 7.00
C GLY A 479 13.80 -22.86 8.43
N ASN A 480 13.58 -23.77 9.39
CA ASN A 480 14.00 -23.59 10.78
C ASN A 480 15.52 -23.71 11.00
N ALA A 481 16.24 -24.35 10.09
CA ALA A 481 17.70 -24.44 10.16
C ALA A 481 18.41 -23.18 9.62
N VAL A 482 17.69 -22.27 8.96
CA VAL A 482 18.26 -21.01 8.47
C VAL A 482 18.59 -20.09 9.64
N HIS A 483 19.81 -19.58 9.67
CA HIS A 483 20.18 -18.50 10.57
C HIS A 483 19.76 -17.15 9.97
N LEU A 484 18.89 -16.41 10.65
CA LEU A 484 18.46 -15.09 10.21
C LEU A 484 19.20 -14.00 10.99
N ASP A 485 19.90 -13.18 10.23
CA ASP A 485 20.72 -12.10 10.74
C ASP A 485 19.91 -10.80 10.78
N LEU A 486 19.26 -10.53 11.91
CA LEU A 486 18.45 -9.32 12.08
C LEU A 486 19.30 -8.08 12.38
N GLY A 487 18.89 -6.94 11.82
CA GLY A 487 19.47 -5.61 11.99
C GLY A 487 19.87 -4.95 10.66
N GLU A 488 19.94 -3.62 10.64
CA GLU A 488 20.45 -2.91 9.46
C GLU A 488 21.96 -3.10 9.31
N ARG A 489 22.37 -3.59 8.13
CA ARG A 489 23.78 -3.86 7.82
C ARG A 489 24.12 -3.38 6.41
N PRO A 490 24.04 -2.07 6.12
CA PRO A 490 24.60 -1.57 4.88
C PRO A 490 26.12 -1.79 4.92
N SER A 491 26.65 -2.57 3.98
CA SER A 491 28.10 -2.70 3.82
C SER A 491 28.70 -1.32 3.54
N GLY A 492 29.97 -1.07 3.89
CA GLY A 492 30.65 0.12 3.38
C GLY A 492 30.77 0.09 1.84
N GLY A 493 30.91 1.26 1.21
CA GLY A 493 31.17 1.37 -0.22
C GLY A 493 29.91 1.27 -1.09
N GLU A 494 29.99 0.49 -2.18
CA GLU A 494 29.00 0.51 -3.26
C GLU A 494 28.64 -0.88 -3.75
N ILE A 495 27.37 -1.07 -4.11
CA ILE A 495 26.85 -2.28 -4.73
C ILE A 495 26.40 -1.93 -6.14
N LYS A 496 27.08 -2.47 -7.15
CA LYS A 496 26.82 -2.19 -8.58
C LYS A 496 26.76 -0.68 -8.88
N GLY A 497 27.67 0.09 -8.31
CA GLY A 497 27.70 1.53 -8.50
C GLY A 497 26.54 2.27 -7.82
N ILE A 498 25.93 1.71 -6.78
CA ILE A 498 24.93 2.38 -5.92
C ILE A 498 25.49 2.39 -4.49
N PRO A 499 25.40 3.50 -3.74
CA PRO A 499 25.78 3.52 -2.33
C PRO A 499 25.10 2.37 -1.57
N ALA A 500 25.87 1.62 -0.79
CA ALA A 500 25.42 0.35 -0.24
C ALA A 500 24.23 0.46 0.73
N ASP A 501 24.08 1.60 1.42
CA ASP A 501 22.90 1.92 2.22
C ASP A 501 21.67 2.17 1.35
N VAL A 502 21.80 2.95 0.28
CA VAL A 502 20.72 3.15 -0.70
C VAL A 502 20.33 1.81 -1.34
N ALA A 503 21.30 0.94 -1.64
CA ALA A 503 21.03 -0.40 -2.14
C ALA A 503 20.28 -1.26 -1.10
N TRP A 504 20.59 -1.16 0.19
CA TRP A 504 19.84 -1.82 1.27
C TRP A 504 18.39 -1.33 1.33
N TYR A 505 18.17 -0.02 1.32
CA TYR A 505 16.84 0.58 1.41
C TYR A 505 15.94 0.23 0.22
N ALA A 506 16.51 -0.02 -0.96
CA ALA A 506 15.74 -0.52 -2.12
C ALA A 506 15.05 -1.87 -1.85
N TYR A 507 15.65 -2.73 -1.02
CA TYR A 507 15.03 -3.99 -0.60
C TYR A 507 14.11 -3.78 0.62
N ALA A 508 14.50 -2.92 1.56
CA ALA A 508 13.72 -2.62 2.76
C ALA A 508 12.37 -1.93 2.46
N CYS A 509 12.24 -1.19 1.35
CA CYS A 509 10.97 -0.61 0.90
C CYS A 509 9.86 -1.66 0.84
N SER A 510 8.81 -1.48 1.65
CA SER A 510 7.66 -2.39 1.69
C SER A 510 6.85 -2.41 0.40
N GLN A 511 6.90 -1.33 -0.38
CA GLN A 511 6.04 -1.08 -1.55
C GLN A 511 4.57 -0.83 -1.20
N CYS A 512 4.27 -0.50 0.06
CA CYS A 512 2.94 -0.13 0.54
C CYS A 512 2.31 1.03 -0.25
N GLY A 513 3.11 1.92 -0.83
CA GLY A 513 2.64 3.04 -1.63
C GLY A 513 2.10 4.24 -0.84
N TYR A 514 2.31 4.30 0.47
CA TYR A 514 1.83 5.42 1.33
C TYR A 514 2.45 6.76 0.92
N CYS A 515 3.62 6.72 0.31
CA CYS A 515 4.34 7.88 -0.21
C CYS A 515 3.86 8.37 -1.58
N VAL A 516 2.98 7.63 -2.27
CA VAL A 516 2.67 7.89 -3.68
C VAL A 516 1.78 9.11 -3.84
N ASP A 517 0.63 9.14 -3.16
CA ASP A 517 -0.35 10.23 -3.34
C ASP A 517 0.07 11.55 -2.68
N GLU A 518 1.02 11.50 -1.73
CA GLU A 518 1.60 12.66 -1.06
C GLU A 518 2.87 13.18 -1.75
N CYS A 519 3.32 12.54 -2.84
CA CYS A 519 4.51 12.98 -3.57
C CYS A 519 4.14 14.01 -4.64
N ASP A 520 4.64 15.25 -4.52
CA ASP A 520 4.39 16.34 -5.49
C ASP A 520 4.80 15.97 -6.92
N GLN A 521 5.92 15.27 -7.07
CA GLN A 521 6.40 14.82 -8.37
C GLN A 521 5.43 13.83 -9.02
N PHE A 522 4.90 12.89 -8.23
CA PHE A 522 3.88 11.96 -8.71
C PHE A 522 2.57 12.66 -8.98
N TYR A 523 2.12 13.56 -8.09
CA TYR A 523 0.91 14.36 -8.27
C TYR A 523 0.88 15.09 -9.62
N GLY A 524 1.98 15.73 -10.00
CA GLY A 524 2.09 16.49 -11.24
C GLY A 524 2.23 15.65 -12.52
N ARG A 525 2.62 14.37 -12.42
CA ARG A 525 2.97 13.53 -13.60
C ARG A 525 2.14 12.25 -13.74
N GLY A 526 1.62 11.70 -12.65
CA GLY A 526 0.69 10.58 -12.62
C GLY A 526 1.27 9.21 -12.98
N TRP A 527 2.60 9.05 -13.01
CA TRP A 527 3.27 7.80 -13.41
C TRP A 527 4.11 7.23 -12.27
N GLU A 528 4.14 5.91 -12.10
CA GLU A 528 4.73 5.23 -10.94
C GLU A 528 6.23 5.51 -10.84
N SER A 529 6.94 5.65 -11.96
CA SER A 529 8.37 6.02 -11.96
C SER A 529 8.65 7.34 -11.23
N GLN A 530 7.64 8.21 -11.16
CA GLN A 530 7.74 9.53 -10.54
C GLN A 530 7.50 9.47 -9.02
N SER A 531 7.02 8.34 -8.49
CA SER A 531 6.80 8.12 -7.06
C SER A 531 8.06 7.63 -6.35
N PRO A 532 8.20 7.86 -5.04
CA PRO A 532 9.29 7.27 -4.26
C PRO A 532 9.29 5.73 -4.29
N ARG A 533 8.10 5.11 -4.20
CA ARG A 533 7.93 3.66 -4.31
C ARG A 533 8.47 3.13 -5.65
N GLY A 534 8.08 3.75 -6.75
CA GLY A 534 8.49 3.33 -8.09
C GLY A 534 9.99 3.46 -8.30
N LYS A 535 10.63 4.52 -7.77
CA LYS A 535 12.09 4.67 -7.82
C LYS A 535 12.82 3.62 -6.99
N TRP A 536 12.32 3.28 -5.79
CA TRP A 536 12.88 2.19 -4.99
C TRP A 536 12.78 0.84 -5.70
N TYR A 537 11.61 0.53 -6.26
CA TYR A 537 11.40 -0.69 -7.02
C TYR A 537 12.29 -0.74 -8.27
N TRP A 538 12.37 0.36 -9.01
CA TRP A 538 13.25 0.48 -10.18
C TRP A 538 14.71 0.25 -9.81
N LEU A 539 15.18 0.83 -8.70
CA LEU A 539 16.54 0.66 -8.23
C LEU A 539 16.83 -0.81 -7.89
N ARG A 540 15.86 -1.51 -7.32
CA ARG A 540 15.96 -2.95 -7.12
C ARG A 540 16.05 -3.72 -8.44
N GLU A 541 15.24 -3.39 -9.43
CA GLU A 541 15.35 -3.98 -10.77
C GLU A 541 16.73 -3.74 -11.39
N TYR A 542 17.33 -2.57 -11.19
CA TYR A 542 18.70 -2.26 -11.59
C TYR A 542 19.73 -3.14 -10.84
N LEU A 543 19.61 -3.23 -9.52
CA LEU A 543 20.48 -4.05 -8.68
C LEU A 543 20.37 -5.54 -9.01
N GLU A 544 19.23 -6.00 -9.50
CA GLU A 544 19.02 -7.38 -9.96
C GLU A 544 19.35 -7.58 -11.46
N GLY A 545 19.88 -6.55 -12.14
CA GLY A 545 20.35 -6.62 -13.53
C GLY A 545 19.24 -6.60 -14.59
N ARG A 546 18.02 -6.21 -14.22
CA ARG A 546 16.83 -6.17 -15.09
C ARG A 546 16.49 -4.77 -15.61
N ALA A 547 17.05 -3.73 -15.03
CA ALA A 547 16.94 -2.35 -15.51
C ALA A 547 18.33 -1.75 -15.79
N ARG A 548 18.37 -0.66 -16.55
CA ARG A 548 19.59 0.08 -16.89
C ARG A 548 19.31 1.57 -16.80
N TRP A 549 20.29 2.34 -16.34
CA TRP A 549 20.22 3.80 -16.36
C TRP A 549 20.11 4.32 -17.79
N ASP A 550 19.13 5.18 -18.01
CA ASP A 550 19.03 6.08 -19.16
C ASP A 550 18.86 7.52 -18.67
N GLN A 551 18.92 8.49 -19.59
CA GLN A 551 18.78 9.90 -19.20
C GLN A 551 17.40 10.19 -18.59
N ARG A 552 16.35 9.50 -19.04
CA ARG A 552 14.99 9.67 -18.50
C ARG A 552 14.91 9.28 -17.02
N MET A 553 15.58 8.21 -16.60
CA MET A 553 15.59 7.81 -15.21
C MET A 553 16.47 8.73 -14.35
N VAL A 554 17.60 9.21 -14.89
CA VAL A 554 18.41 10.26 -14.24
C VAL A 554 17.54 11.49 -13.97
N ASP A 555 16.86 11.97 -15.00
CA ASP A 555 15.86 13.04 -14.94
C ASP A 555 14.75 12.74 -13.92
N THR A 556 14.29 11.49 -13.83
CA THR A 556 13.24 11.13 -12.86
C THR A 556 13.74 11.20 -11.41
N VAL A 557 15.00 10.85 -11.13
CA VAL A 557 15.62 10.99 -9.80
C VAL A 557 15.88 12.47 -9.46
N LEU A 558 16.37 13.24 -10.43
CA LEU A 558 16.62 14.67 -10.28
C LEU A 558 15.33 15.49 -10.08
N SER A 559 14.17 14.98 -10.50
CA SER A 559 12.88 15.69 -10.39
C SER A 559 12.31 15.72 -8.97
N CYS A 560 12.88 14.96 -8.01
CA CYS A 560 12.40 14.97 -6.63
C CYS A 560 12.50 16.39 -6.01
N THR A 561 11.45 16.82 -5.32
CA THR A 561 11.36 18.16 -4.69
C THR A 561 12.07 18.26 -3.35
N THR A 562 12.57 17.14 -2.81
CA THR A 562 13.23 17.04 -1.49
C THR A 562 12.38 17.59 -0.35
N CYS A 563 11.05 17.48 -0.45
CA CYS A 563 10.11 17.96 0.57
C CYS A 563 9.94 17.02 1.77
N GLU A 564 10.58 15.85 1.77
CA GLU A 564 10.57 14.85 2.85
C GLU A 564 9.20 14.26 3.24
N MET A 565 8.09 14.67 2.60
CA MET A 565 6.76 14.09 2.83
C MET A 565 6.73 12.56 2.70
N CYS A 566 7.52 12.01 1.78
CA CYS A 566 7.64 10.58 1.60
C CYS A 566 8.36 9.84 2.74
N GLU A 567 9.19 10.53 3.53
CA GLU A 567 9.84 9.96 4.72
C GLU A 567 8.84 9.93 5.88
N HIS A 568 8.16 11.06 6.14
CA HIS A 568 7.12 11.17 7.17
C HIS A 568 5.96 10.20 6.99
N ARG A 569 5.66 9.82 5.74
CA ARG A 569 4.57 8.90 5.39
C ARG A 569 5.04 7.45 5.25
N CYS A 570 6.34 7.20 5.31
CA CYS A 570 6.87 5.85 5.14
C CYS A 570 6.70 5.06 6.45
N PRO A 571 5.93 3.96 6.45
CA PRO A 571 5.76 3.14 7.65
C PRO A 571 7.03 2.41 8.10
N GLU A 572 8.06 2.41 7.24
CA GLU A 572 9.38 1.89 7.57
C GLU A 572 10.38 3.01 7.92
N HIS A 573 10.02 4.29 7.85
CA HIS A 573 10.93 5.40 8.15
C HIS A 573 12.19 5.41 7.26
N LEU A 574 12.03 5.12 5.95
CA LEU A 574 13.15 5.10 5.01
C LEU A 574 13.67 6.52 4.73
N PRO A 575 15.01 6.72 4.65
CA PRO A 575 15.61 8.03 4.36
C PRO A 575 15.61 8.32 2.85
N VAL A 576 14.42 8.51 2.29
CA VAL A 576 14.17 8.70 0.85
C VAL A 576 14.89 9.92 0.27
N GLU A 577 14.75 11.09 0.89
CA GLU A 577 15.35 12.34 0.45
C GLU A 577 16.88 12.20 0.40
N ARG A 578 17.46 11.72 1.51
CA ARG A 578 18.91 11.59 1.65
C ARG A 578 19.48 10.59 0.67
N SER A 579 18.74 9.51 0.44
CA SER A 579 19.09 8.51 -0.57
C SER A 579 19.06 9.10 -1.98
N TRP A 580 18.07 9.93 -2.29
CA TRP A 580 18.05 10.67 -3.55
C TRP A 580 19.19 11.68 -3.65
N MET A 581 19.58 12.38 -2.59
CA MET A 581 20.73 13.29 -2.65
C MET A 581 22.04 12.56 -2.92
N LYS A 582 22.27 11.41 -2.26
CA LYS A 582 23.43 10.56 -2.55
C LYS A 582 23.44 10.10 -4.01
N LEU A 583 22.30 9.65 -4.53
CA LEU A 583 22.22 9.25 -5.95
C LEU A 583 22.41 10.42 -6.91
N ARG A 584 21.90 11.62 -6.61
CA ARG A 584 22.14 12.81 -7.44
C ARG A 584 23.61 13.14 -7.53
N GLY A 585 24.29 13.21 -6.39
CA GLY A 585 25.73 13.46 -6.36
C GLY A 585 26.48 12.44 -7.20
N LYS A 586 26.12 11.16 -7.05
CA LYS A 586 26.71 10.09 -7.85
C LYS A 586 26.47 10.20 -9.36
N LEU A 587 25.21 10.38 -9.76
CA LEU A 587 24.84 10.40 -11.18
C LEU A 587 25.45 11.62 -11.88
N ILE A 588 25.46 12.77 -11.22
CA ILE A 588 25.86 14.04 -11.84
C ILE A 588 27.34 14.32 -11.67
N HIS A 589 27.89 14.22 -10.45
CA HIS A 589 29.27 14.57 -10.19
C HIS A 589 30.22 13.43 -10.53
N ASP A 590 29.94 12.21 -10.06
CA ASP A 590 30.87 11.09 -10.23
C ASP A 590 30.78 10.47 -11.63
N GLN A 591 29.58 10.38 -12.19
CA GLN A 591 29.33 9.75 -13.50
C GLN A 591 29.18 10.74 -14.67
N GLY A 592 29.13 12.05 -14.39
CA GLY A 592 29.02 13.08 -15.42
C GLY A 592 27.73 13.02 -16.25
N ARG A 593 26.62 12.51 -15.69
CA ARG A 593 25.32 12.56 -16.39
C ARG A 593 24.82 13.99 -16.48
N MET A 594 24.05 14.27 -17.54
CA MET A 594 23.45 15.59 -17.72
C MET A 594 22.38 15.87 -16.66
N THR A 595 22.26 17.14 -16.30
CA THR A 595 21.12 17.63 -15.51
C THR A 595 19.98 18.06 -16.45
N PHE A 596 18.87 18.57 -15.92
CA PHE A 596 17.84 19.13 -16.80
C PHE A 596 18.29 20.45 -17.41
N PRO A 597 17.89 20.77 -18.65
CA PRO A 597 18.20 22.06 -19.27
C PRO A 597 17.85 23.28 -18.40
N PRO A 598 16.71 23.32 -17.67
CA PRO A 598 16.44 24.41 -16.74
C PRO A 598 17.50 24.56 -15.64
N PHE A 599 18.05 23.47 -15.09
CA PHE A 599 19.08 23.56 -14.06
C PHE A 599 20.42 24.05 -14.62
N GLU A 600 20.77 23.65 -15.84
CA GLU A 600 21.96 24.18 -16.53
C GLU A 600 21.81 25.68 -16.79
N MET A 601 20.64 26.11 -17.24
CA MET A 601 20.31 27.53 -17.41
C MET A 601 20.36 28.28 -16.07
N MET A 602 19.80 27.71 -15.00
CA MET A 602 19.83 28.30 -13.66
C MET A 602 21.26 28.39 -13.12
N ALA A 603 22.10 27.39 -13.35
CA ALA A 603 23.50 27.38 -12.92
C ALA A 603 24.34 28.40 -13.71
N ALA A 604 24.13 28.49 -15.03
CA ALA A 604 24.76 29.50 -15.87
C ALA A 604 24.30 30.91 -15.48
N ALA A 605 23.00 31.11 -15.22
CA ALA A 605 22.45 32.36 -14.71
C ALA A 605 23.01 32.72 -13.33
N LEU A 606 23.15 31.74 -12.43
CA LEU A 606 23.72 31.97 -11.11
C LEU A 606 25.19 32.44 -11.24
N SER A 607 25.97 31.79 -12.10
CA SER A 607 27.37 32.13 -12.35
C SER A 607 27.51 33.51 -13.01
N GLY A 608 26.70 33.79 -14.05
CA GLY A 608 26.80 35.03 -14.82
C GLY A 608 26.12 36.24 -14.17
N GLN A 609 24.95 36.05 -13.56
CA GLN A 609 24.10 37.14 -13.04
C GLN A 609 23.99 37.14 -11.50
N GLY A 610 24.45 36.09 -10.80
CA GLY A 610 24.29 35.98 -9.34
C GLY A 610 22.87 35.66 -8.90
N ASN A 611 22.04 35.10 -9.79
CA ASN A 611 20.69 34.62 -9.46
C ASN A 611 20.27 33.50 -10.42
N ILE A 612 19.33 32.66 -9.98
CA ILE A 612 18.85 31.49 -10.73
C ILE A 612 17.77 31.81 -11.78
N TRP A 613 17.21 33.03 -11.78
CA TRP A 613 16.08 33.40 -12.64
C TRP A 613 16.49 34.00 -13.99
N ALA A 614 17.78 33.95 -14.32
CA ALA A 614 18.37 34.57 -15.52
C ALA A 614 18.07 36.09 -15.65
N GLY A 615 17.65 36.75 -14.58
CA GLY A 615 17.45 38.19 -14.55
C GLY A 615 18.78 38.92 -14.50
N TYR A 616 18.90 40.06 -15.19
CA TYR A 616 20.14 40.82 -15.14
C TYR A 616 20.45 41.32 -13.72
N ARG A 617 21.70 41.22 -13.28
CA ARG A 617 22.12 41.69 -11.95
C ARG A 617 21.78 43.17 -11.72
N ARG A 618 21.97 44.01 -12.75
CA ARG A 618 21.65 45.44 -12.72
C ARG A 618 20.16 45.73 -12.44
N SER A 619 19.29 44.80 -12.81
CA SER A 619 17.83 44.92 -12.66
C SER A 619 17.32 44.42 -11.31
N ARG A 620 18.20 43.99 -10.39
CA ARG A 620 17.77 43.40 -9.11
C ARG A 620 16.88 44.32 -8.28
N SER A 621 17.07 45.63 -8.40
CA SER A 621 16.29 46.60 -7.62
C SER A 621 15.06 47.13 -8.36
N ASP A 622 14.76 46.66 -9.58
CA ASP A 622 13.70 47.22 -10.43
C ASP A 622 12.31 47.04 -9.82
N TRP A 623 12.13 46.06 -8.93
CA TRP A 623 10.89 45.86 -8.17
C TRP A 623 10.60 46.98 -7.14
N PHE A 624 11.60 47.76 -6.71
CA PHE A 624 11.42 48.74 -5.64
C PHE A 624 10.45 49.86 -6.07
N PRO A 625 9.42 50.19 -5.27
CA PRO A 625 8.38 51.17 -5.64
C PRO A 625 8.98 52.53 -6.00
N ALA A 626 8.61 53.06 -7.16
CA ALA A 626 9.19 54.29 -7.70
C ALA A 626 8.97 55.50 -6.77
N ASP A 627 7.80 55.57 -6.14
CA ASP A 627 7.41 56.60 -5.15
C ASP A 627 8.28 56.58 -3.89
N LEU A 628 8.89 55.45 -3.55
CA LEU A 628 9.73 55.30 -2.36
C LEU A 628 11.23 55.37 -2.67
N ARG A 629 11.65 55.34 -3.94
CA ARG A 629 13.08 55.23 -4.32
C ARG A 629 13.93 56.39 -3.84
N GLU A 630 13.40 57.62 -3.89
CA GLU A 630 14.19 58.79 -3.51
C GLU A 630 14.54 58.79 -2.03
N ALA A 631 13.58 58.41 -1.18
CA ALA A 631 13.71 58.37 0.28
C ALA A 631 14.43 57.11 0.78
N HIS A 632 14.11 55.94 0.21
CA HIS A 632 14.50 54.63 0.77
C HIS A 632 15.13 53.67 -0.24
N GLY A 633 15.36 54.12 -1.48
CA GLY A 633 15.93 53.27 -2.52
C GLY A 633 17.37 52.82 -2.25
N PRO A 634 17.90 51.91 -3.10
CA PRO A 634 19.27 51.42 -2.97
C PRO A 634 20.30 52.56 -2.88
N GLY A 635 21.21 52.48 -1.90
CA GLY A 635 22.22 53.50 -1.65
C GLY A 635 21.81 54.61 -0.67
N ARG A 636 20.55 54.63 -0.20
CA ARG A 636 20.11 55.52 0.89
C ARG A 636 20.30 54.85 2.26
N LYS A 637 20.56 55.66 3.28
CA LYS A 637 20.55 55.22 4.68
C LYS A 637 19.10 55.20 5.17
N ALA A 638 18.67 54.07 5.72
CA ALA A 638 17.34 53.91 6.31
C ALA A 638 17.46 53.23 7.69
N LYS A 639 16.41 53.34 8.50
CA LYS A 639 16.35 52.67 9.83
C LYS A 639 16.16 51.16 9.72
N ALA A 640 15.58 50.69 8.62
CA ALA A 640 15.34 49.28 8.33
C ALA A 640 15.98 48.90 6.98
N VAL A 641 16.47 47.67 6.88
CA VAL A 641 17.03 47.09 5.64
C VAL A 641 16.19 45.87 5.28
N TYR A 642 15.62 45.89 4.08
CA TYR A 642 14.91 44.74 3.53
C TYR A 642 15.78 44.02 2.49
N PHE A 643 16.14 42.77 2.77
CA PHE A 643 16.87 41.93 1.83
C PHE A 643 15.88 41.16 0.94
N ALA A 644 15.65 41.66 -0.28
CA ALA A 644 14.86 40.93 -1.26
C ALA A 644 15.65 39.73 -1.81
N GLY A 645 15.12 38.52 -1.59
CA GLY A 645 15.59 37.29 -2.22
C GLY A 645 15.44 37.31 -3.74
N CYS A 646 15.98 36.30 -4.43
CA CYS A 646 15.92 36.23 -5.89
C CYS A 646 14.49 36.17 -6.44
N THR A 647 13.59 35.42 -5.81
CA THR A 647 12.18 35.32 -6.23
C THR A 647 11.48 36.68 -6.13
N ALA A 648 11.58 37.35 -4.99
CA ALA A 648 11.02 38.69 -4.80
C ALA A 648 11.64 39.75 -5.73
N SER A 649 12.92 39.58 -6.08
CA SER A 649 13.60 40.53 -6.96
C SER A 649 13.22 40.41 -8.44
N TYR A 650 12.90 39.20 -8.90
CA TYR A 650 12.80 38.91 -10.35
C TYR A 650 11.46 38.37 -10.81
N VAL A 651 10.74 37.60 -9.98
CA VAL A 651 9.54 36.85 -10.38
C VAL A 651 8.29 37.36 -9.65
N GLU A 652 8.25 37.23 -8.32
CA GLU A 652 7.09 37.59 -7.49
C GLU A 652 7.38 38.86 -6.69
N ARG A 653 7.32 39.99 -7.40
CA ARG A 653 7.74 41.31 -6.88
C ARG A 653 6.79 41.90 -5.85
N ASP A 654 5.55 41.44 -5.83
CA ASP A 654 4.47 41.88 -4.96
C ASP A 654 4.82 41.73 -3.48
N ILE A 655 5.40 40.59 -3.07
CA ILE A 655 5.84 40.36 -1.68
C ILE A 655 6.89 41.40 -1.27
N GLY A 656 7.85 41.67 -2.14
CA GLY A 656 8.89 42.68 -1.91
C GLY A 656 8.29 44.08 -1.77
N ILE A 657 7.42 44.46 -2.71
CA ILE A 657 6.73 45.76 -2.73
C ILE A 657 5.89 45.96 -1.47
N ALA A 658 5.07 44.96 -1.10
CA ALA A 658 4.24 45.02 0.09
C ALA A 658 5.08 45.16 1.36
N SER A 659 6.18 44.39 1.46
CA SER A 659 7.09 44.44 2.61
C SER A 659 7.70 45.82 2.80
N VAL A 660 8.24 46.45 1.73
CA VAL A 660 8.86 47.78 1.88
C VAL A 660 7.84 48.89 2.12
N ARG A 661 6.61 48.77 1.63
CA ARG A 661 5.53 49.71 1.93
C ARG A 661 5.11 49.65 3.41
N LEU A 662 5.15 48.48 4.02
CA LEU A 662 4.89 48.32 5.46
C LEU A 662 6.04 48.86 6.34
N LEU A 663 7.26 48.89 5.80
CA LEU A 663 8.46 49.35 6.51
C LEU A 663 8.76 50.84 6.34
N HIS A 664 8.15 51.50 5.34
CA HIS A 664 8.17 52.95 5.16
C HIS A 664 7.33 53.61 6.24
#